data_AF-R5IGM5-F1
#
_entry.id   AF-R5IGM5-F1
#
_cell.length_a   1.000
_cell.length_b   1.000
_cell.length_c   1.000
_cell.angle_alpha   90.00
_cell.angle_beta   90.00
_cell.angle_gamma   90.00
#
_symmetry.space_group_name_H-M   'P 1'
#
loop_
_entity.id
_entity.type
_entity.pdbx_description
1 polymer ?
#
loop_
_entity_poly.entity_id
_entity_poly.type
_entity_poly.pdbx_seq_one_letter_code
_entity_poly.pdbx_strand_id
1 'polypeptide(L)'
;MICISIGDYGLDACRKALKRCEKYRRQFPDLVAEIRLDLCGLGEDEVHGLFSGSKIPLIATCMKRSSHLYEAAVLAGAAYVDVNVFSFINLKKENQALLRSSKTKIILSFHDYQMTPGTDALVKVYREAVAAGADIVKIVTTADTTADALRVLDLYKLQREGRMGRKKVPLIAFAMGDAGRFSRLEAHRQGAPFTYCALRQKYIVAPGMFTVEELENFHNRPAVSGTVSMPASKSVAQRAIIAAMLAKGESEFHNCTRCRDIDSAIGVARQFASEAYIDKGGDLIIRGGFPPEKKKNDSPFSSLISMSMQSGGRTAFVGESGLLSRLCIPVVAQFGESVTVTGEGSLMDRHMYGCKEAMEELGASCILTAEETLPAVVCGPIKGGEITISGKKGSQFITGLLMALPLSKKDSVLRVQNATSVPYILLTVDVMQKFGVTVEWHREGDELVFNIPGKQKYSPAEMTFEGDWSAAVNFIVAAAIFGSLTITGLNLNTIQADKKILDVVRDCGASVEELPDGKGLLVSRGSLRAFDFDATDSPDLVPALSVLAAFSEGTSHFTGVARLRNKESNRPVVMEEGLRAMGVPARVDGDTMEITGISLTRRIVEGKMLKGGTFHTFSDHRVAMALKVASLGCASKVALDSTDCIDKSFPGFLKLFESIHQ
;
A
#
# COMPACT_ATOMS: atom_id res chain seq x y z
N MET A 1 25.68 8.56 -4.57
CA MET A 1 27.13 8.83 -4.47
C MET A 1 27.71 7.99 -3.34
N ILE A 2 28.95 7.52 -3.46
CA ILE A 2 29.66 6.84 -2.37
C ILE A 2 30.85 7.68 -1.90
N CYS A 3 31.22 7.52 -0.63
CA CYS A 3 32.42 8.09 -0.03
C CYS A 3 33.32 6.95 0.44
N ILE A 4 34.47 6.76 -0.23
CA ILE A 4 35.43 5.73 0.19
C ILE A 4 36.33 6.32 1.28
N SER A 5 36.24 5.77 2.49
CA SER A 5 37.08 6.17 3.62
C SER A 5 38.45 5.49 3.56
N ILE A 6 39.51 6.29 3.68
CA ILE A 6 40.92 5.88 3.69
C ILE A 6 41.52 6.26 5.04
N GLY A 7 41.98 5.26 5.79
CA GLY A 7 42.65 5.43 7.08
C GLY A 7 44.01 4.73 7.14
N ASP A 8 44.66 4.55 5.99
CA ASP A 8 45.96 3.87 5.90
C ASP A 8 47.10 4.79 6.34
N TYR A 9 48.05 4.24 7.12
CA TYR A 9 49.21 4.99 7.60
C TYR A 9 50.23 5.26 6.47
N GLY A 10 50.62 6.53 6.32
CA GLY A 10 51.64 7.01 5.39
C GLY A 10 51.13 7.45 4.02
N LEU A 11 51.86 8.38 3.40
CA LEU A 11 51.52 9.02 2.12
C LEU A 11 51.38 8.02 0.96
N ASP A 12 52.30 7.06 0.86
CA ASP A 12 52.30 6.06 -0.23
C ASP A 12 51.10 5.12 -0.16
N ALA A 13 50.65 4.78 1.06
CA ALA A 13 49.47 3.96 1.24
C ALA A 13 48.20 4.71 0.81
N CYS A 14 48.08 5.97 1.22
CA CYS A 14 47.01 6.87 0.79
C CYS A 14 46.96 7.03 -0.75
N ARG A 15 48.12 7.27 -1.40
CA ARG A 15 48.21 7.37 -2.87
C ARG A 15 47.79 6.08 -3.57
N LYS A 16 48.21 4.92 -3.06
CA LYS A 16 47.80 3.61 -3.60
C LYS A 16 46.29 3.38 -3.44
N ALA A 17 45.72 3.77 -2.30
CA ALA A 17 44.28 3.68 -2.06
C ALA A 17 43.49 4.60 -3.01
N LEU A 18 43.90 5.86 -3.18
CA LEU A 18 43.29 6.80 -4.12
C LEU A 18 43.35 6.31 -5.57
N LYS A 19 44.51 5.80 -6.02
CA LYS A 19 44.65 5.20 -7.36
C LYS A 19 43.71 4.01 -7.57
N ARG A 20 43.36 3.28 -6.51
CA ARG A 20 42.34 2.21 -6.59
C ARG A 20 40.93 2.78 -6.60
N CYS A 21 40.65 3.82 -5.82
CA CYS A 21 39.38 4.55 -5.86
C CYS A 21 39.09 5.06 -7.28
N GLU A 22 40.11 5.53 -8.01
CA GLU A 22 39.95 6.00 -9.39
C GLU A 22 39.34 4.94 -10.32
N LYS A 23 39.61 3.66 -10.08
CA LYS A 23 39.05 2.56 -10.87
C LYS A 23 37.53 2.44 -10.74
N TYR A 24 36.98 2.85 -9.60
CA TYR A 24 35.53 2.81 -9.34
C TYR A 24 34.79 4.02 -9.93
N ARG A 25 35.49 5.03 -10.47
CA ARG A 25 34.83 6.22 -11.06
C ARG A 25 33.95 5.90 -12.26
N ARG A 26 34.21 4.80 -12.96
CA ARG A 26 33.32 4.37 -14.05
C ARG A 26 31.94 3.96 -13.53
N GLN A 27 31.89 3.29 -12.37
CA GLN A 27 30.65 2.83 -11.74
C GLN A 27 30.02 3.91 -10.85
N PHE A 28 30.86 4.72 -10.21
CA PHE A 28 30.46 5.83 -9.34
C PHE A 28 31.12 7.12 -9.84
N PRO A 29 30.58 7.78 -10.88
CA PRO A 29 31.17 8.99 -11.47
C PRO A 29 31.42 10.12 -10.48
N ASP A 30 30.51 10.26 -9.52
CA ASP A 30 30.53 11.31 -8.49
C ASP A 30 31.23 10.87 -7.20
N LEU A 31 31.94 9.74 -7.19
CA LEU A 31 32.72 9.24 -6.05
C LEU A 31 33.53 10.36 -5.38
N VAL A 32 33.48 10.40 -4.05
CA VAL A 32 34.38 11.18 -3.21
C VAL A 32 35.22 10.24 -2.33
N ALA A 33 36.39 10.69 -1.89
CA ALA A 33 37.23 9.91 -0.98
C ALA A 33 37.49 10.70 0.30
N GLU A 34 37.32 10.06 1.45
CA GLU A 34 37.64 10.62 2.75
C GLU A 34 39.05 10.20 3.16
N ILE A 35 39.90 11.18 3.46
CA ILE A 35 41.20 10.95 4.08
C ILE A 35 41.04 11.19 5.59
N ARG A 36 41.16 10.12 6.37
CA ARG A 36 41.18 10.15 7.83
C ARG A 36 42.56 10.60 8.30
N LEU A 37 42.78 11.92 8.31
CA LEU A 37 44.04 12.55 8.70
C LEU A 37 44.50 12.09 10.11
N ASP A 38 43.53 11.80 10.99
CA ASP A 38 43.78 11.26 12.33
C ASP A 38 44.29 9.81 12.37
N LEU A 39 44.17 9.07 11.27
CA LEU A 39 44.62 7.67 11.13
C LEU A 39 45.80 7.53 10.16
N CYS A 40 45.92 8.43 9.18
CA CYS A 40 46.93 8.33 8.13
C CYS A 40 48.33 8.78 8.57
N GLY A 41 48.47 9.56 9.65
CA GLY A 41 49.78 9.97 10.16
C GLY A 41 50.57 10.87 9.20
N LEU A 42 49.88 11.71 8.43
CA LEU A 42 50.49 12.59 7.42
C LEU A 42 50.95 13.93 8.02
N GLY A 43 52.06 14.45 7.54
CA GLY A 43 52.50 15.84 7.77
C GLY A 43 51.79 16.86 6.86
N GLU A 44 51.95 18.15 7.13
CA GLU A 44 51.30 19.24 6.38
C GLU A 44 51.66 19.23 4.88
N ASP A 45 52.94 19.11 4.53
CA ASP A 45 53.39 19.05 3.13
C ASP A 45 52.84 17.82 2.40
N GLU A 46 52.72 16.69 3.10
CA GLU A 46 52.18 15.46 2.56
C GLU A 46 50.67 15.58 2.31
N VAL A 47 49.93 16.23 3.22
CA VAL A 47 48.52 16.58 3.04
C VAL A 47 48.38 17.50 1.84
N HIS A 48 49.18 18.57 1.74
CA HIS A 48 49.11 19.50 0.62
C HIS A 48 49.35 18.78 -0.73
N GLY A 49 50.40 17.95 -0.81
CA GLY A 49 50.71 17.18 -2.01
C GLY A 49 49.66 16.13 -2.37
N LEU A 50 49.03 15.50 -1.38
CA LEU A 50 47.96 14.51 -1.60
C LEU A 50 46.69 15.15 -2.15
N PHE A 51 46.29 16.30 -1.59
CA PHE A 51 45.04 16.99 -1.94
C PHE A 51 45.14 17.73 -3.28
N SER A 52 46.22 18.49 -3.49
CA SER A 52 46.41 19.26 -4.73
C SER A 52 46.55 18.38 -5.99
N GLY A 53 47.06 17.16 -5.84
CA GLY A 53 47.26 16.20 -6.94
C GLY A 53 46.10 15.23 -7.17
N SER A 54 45.03 15.27 -6.36
CA SER A 54 43.96 14.28 -6.43
C SER A 54 43.02 14.53 -7.61
N LYS A 55 42.72 13.48 -8.37
CA LYS A 55 41.68 13.52 -9.41
C LYS A 55 40.27 13.35 -8.83
N ILE A 56 40.17 12.82 -7.61
CA ILE A 56 38.92 12.55 -6.89
C ILE A 56 38.72 13.70 -5.89
N PRO A 57 37.51 14.27 -5.77
CA PRO A 57 37.22 15.22 -4.72
C PRO A 57 37.47 14.59 -3.33
N LEU A 58 38.30 15.23 -2.52
CA LEU A 58 38.69 14.72 -1.22
C LEU A 58 37.95 15.39 -0.06
N ILE A 59 37.61 14.60 0.94
CA ILE A 59 37.15 15.04 2.25
C ILE A 59 38.33 14.93 3.23
N ALA A 60 38.69 16.03 3.87
CA ALA A 60 39.64 16.04 4.97
C ALA A 60 38.91 15.82 6.30
N THR A 61 39.16 14.70 6.98
CA THR A 61 38.51 14.36 8.25
C THR A 61 39.57 14.18 9.35
N CYS A 62 39.43 14.86 10.48
CA CYS A 62 40.32 14.70 11.63
C CYS A 62 39.55 14.77 12.96
N MET A 63 39.26 13.60 13.54
CA MET A 63 38.46 13.52 14.77
C MET A 63 39.26 13.86 16.05
N LYS A 64 40.59 13.90 15.97
CA LYS A 64 41.50 14.26 17.07
C LYS A 64 42.07 15.66 16.83
N ARG A 65 42.32 16.44 17.90
CA ARG A 65 42.82 17.83 17.83
C ARG A 65 44.08 17.92 16.95
N SER A 66 43.93 18.44 15.72
CA SER A 66 44.99 19.15 15.00
C SER A 66 44.33 20.23 14.14
N SER A 67 44.52 21.49 14.51
CA SER A 67 43.99 22.64 13.76
C SER A 67 44.69 22.84 12.43
N HIS A 68 45.96 22.48 12.30
CA HIS A 68 46.80 22.89 11.16
C HIS A 68 46.68 22.00 9.92
N LEU A 69 46.39 20.69 10.08
CA LEU A 69 46.22 19.80 8.92
C LEU A 69 44.96 20.13 8.10
N TYR A 70 43.93 20.67 8.74
CA TYR A 70 42.74 21.16 8.04
C TYR A 70 43.04 22.35 7.14
N GLU A 71 43.87 23.28 7.62
CA GLU A 71 44.31 24.46 6.88
C GLU A 71 45.10 24.04 5.65
N ALA A 72 46.05 23.11 5.82
CA ALA A 72 46.82 22.54 4.71
C ALA A 72 45.92 21.88 3.66
N ALA A 73 44.94 21.07 4.07
CA ALA A 73 44.01 20.43 3.15
C ALA A 73 43.10 21.44 2.42
N VAL A 74 42.60 22.45 3.13
CA VAL A 74 41.75 23.51 2.58
C VAL A 74 42.50 24.34 1.55
N LEU A 75 43.72 24.78 1.88
CA LEU A 75 44.60 25.52 0.96
C LEU A 75 44.97 24.68 -0.27
N ALA A 76 45.12 23.36 -0.10
CA ALA A 76 45.39 22.41 -1.18
C ALA A 76 44.16 22.05 -2.03
N GLY A 77 42.99 22.65 -1.77
CA GLY A 77 41.79 22.48 -2.59
C GLY A 77 40.90 21.29 -2.20
N ALA A 78 40.87 20.91 -0.91
CA ALA A 78 39.89 19.95 -0.40
C ALA A 78 38.47 20.32 -0.85
N ALA A 79 37.70 19.33 -1.30
CA ALA A 79 36.32 19.53 -1.68
C ALA A 79 35.42 19.70 -0.45
N TYR A 80 35.74 18.93 0.61
CA TYR A 80 35.06 19.02 1.89
C TYR A 80 36.06 18.97 3.05
N VAL A 81 35.65 19.55 4.17
CA VAL A 81 36.27 19.35 5.47
C VAL A 81 35.23 18.84 6.47
N ASP A 82 35.49 17.72 7.12
CA ASP A 82 34.63 17.13 8.16
C ASP A 82 35.22 17.40 9.54
N VAL A 83 34.54 18.28 10.29
CA VAL A 83 34.96 18.73 11.63
C VAL A 83 33.85 18.41 12.62
N ASN A 84 34.23 17.91 13.80
CA ASN A 84 33.27 17.72 14.88
C ASN A 84 32.58 19.05 15.23
N VAL A 85 31.24 19.06 15.33
CA VAL A 85 30.42 20.25 15.54
C VAL A 85 30.83 21.05 16.78
N PHE A 86 31.06 20.38 17.92
CA PHE A 86 31.43 21.02 19.17
C PHE A 86 32.86 21.53 19.15
N SER A 87 33.77 20.82 18.47
CA SER A 87 35.13 21.30 18.22
C SER A 87 35.12 22.56 17.35
N PHE A 88 34.31 22.58 16.28
CA PHE A 88 34.22 23.69 15.33
C PHE A 88 33.68 24.97 15.98
N ILE A 89 32.61 24.86 16.78
CA ILE A 89 32.01 26.01 17.49
C ILE A 89 33.04 26.67 18.43
N ASN A 90 33.96 25.88 19.00
CA ASN A 90 35.01 26.36 19.89
C ASN A 90 36.27 26.86 19.17
N LEU A 91 36.36 26.76 17.84
CA LEU A 91 37.47 27.36 17.08
C LEU A 91 37.41 28.88 17.14
N LYS A 92 38.59 29.53 17.11
CA LYS A 92 38.69 30.97 16.92
C LYS A 92 37.98 31.39 15.63
N LYS A 93 37.38 32.58 15.62
CA LYS A 93 36.64 33.12 14.46
C LYS A 93 37.48 33.17 13.19
N GLU A 94 38.76 33.48 13.30
CA GLU A 94 39.71 33.49 12.17
C GLU A 94 39.87 32.10 11.54
N ASN A 95 39.99 31.04 12.35
CA ASN A 95 40.08 29.66 11.86
C ASN A 95 38.76 29.21 11.25
N GLN A 96 37.62 29.56 11.85
CA GLN A 96 36.31 29.29 11.24
C GLN A 96 36.16 30.00 9.88
N ALA A 97 36.66 31.24 9.78
CA ALA A 97 36.63 31.99 8.53
C ALA A 97 37.53 31.36 7.47
N LEU A 98 38.73 30.87 7.85
CA LEU A 98 39.63 30.17 6.94
C LEU A 98 38.98 28.94 6.33
N LEU A 99 38.36 28.08 7.16
CA LEU A 99 37.64 26.88 6.69
C LEU A 99 36.44 27.21 5.77
N ARG A 100 35.91 28.43 5.86
CA ARG A 100 34.82 28.95 5.01
C ARG A 100 35.29 29.71 3.77
N SER A 101 36.56 30.14 3.74
CA SER A 101 37.07 31.11 2.75
C SER A 101 37.45 30.49 1.41
N SER A 102 37.53 29.16 1.33
CA SER A 102 37.85 28.42 0.12
C SER A 102 36.60 27.90 -0.58
N LYS A 103 36.76 27.33 -1.78
CA LYS A 103 35.70 26.56 -2.46
C LYS A 103 35.34 25.24 -1.74
N THR A 104 35.83 25.02 -0.52
CA THR A 104 35.62 23.83 0.31
C THR A 104 34.30 23.93 1.05
N LYS A 105 33.51 22.86 1.05
CA LYS A 105 32.28 22.76 1.84
C LYS A 105 32.55 22.18 3.23
N ILE A 106 31.80 22.63 4.24
CA ILE A 106 31.97 22.20 5.62
C ILE A 106 30.93 21.14 5.97
N ILE A 107 31.42 19.95 6.34
CA ILE A 107 30.64 18.92 7.02
C ILE A 107 30.85 19.12 8.52
N LEU A 108 29.77 19.41 9.26
CA LEU A 108 29.83 19.42 10.72
C LEU A 108 29.26 18.11 11.25
N SER A 109 30.11 17.33 11.91
CA SER A 109 29.77 15.99 12.35
C SER A 109 29.63 15.84 13.85
N PHE A 110 28.75 14.93 14.25
CA PHE A 110 28.61 14.42 15.60
C PHE A 110 28.76 12.92 15.56
N HIS A 111 29.58 12.38 16.46
CA HIS A 111 29.82 10.96 16.59
C HIS A 111 29.60 10.55 18.05
N ASP A 112 28.66 9.65 18.29
CA ASP A 112 28.50 8.96 19.57
C ASP A 112 28.90 7.50 19.38
N TYR A 113 30.02 7.12 19.98
CA TYR A 113 30.57 5.77 19.84
C TYR A 113 29.98 4.78 20.85
N GLN A 114 29.21 5.26 21.84
CA GLN A 114 28.70 4.44 22.93
C GLN A 114 27.23 4.09 22.72
N MET A 115 26.42 5.03 22.27
CA MET A 115 24.97 4.84 22.19
C MET A 115 24.31 5.71 21.11
N THR A 116 23.00 5.56 20.97
CA THR A 116 22.16 6.48 20.20
C THR A 116 21.36 7.37 21.15
N PRO A 117 21.70 8.66 21.26
CA PRO A 117 20.95 9.62 22.07
C PRO A 117 19.46 9.69 21.69
N GLY A 118 18.65 10.26 22.59
CA GLY A 118 17.25 10.56 22.33
C GLY A 118 17.06 11.53 21.17
N THR A 119 15.91 11.46 20.50
CA THR A 119 15.59 12.26 19.31
C THR A 119 15.82 13.75 19.50
N ASP A 120 15.40 14.32 20.64
CA ASP A 120 15.57 15.75 20.91
C ASP A 120 17.04 16.17 21.00
N ALA A 121 17.91 15.31 21.54
CA ALA A 121 19.35 15.57 21.60
C ALA A 121 19.96 15.57 20.18
N LEU A 122 19.55 14.61 19.34
CA LEU A 122 20.00 14.55 17.94
C LEU A 122 19.51 15.74 17.12
N VAL A 123 18.27 16.17 17.34
CA VAL A 123 17.71 17.39 16.70
C VAL A 123 18.44 18.65 17.18
N LYS A 124 18.82 18.71 18.47
CA LYS A 124 19.64 19.81 19.00
C LYS A 124 21.00 19.88 18.31
N VAL A 125 21.69 18.75 18.19
CA VAL A 125 22.97 18.65 17.45
C VAL A 125 22.82 19.16 16.02
N TYR A 126 21.74 18.76 15.33
CA TYR A 126 21.47 19.25 13.98
C TYR A 126 21.33 20.78 13.95
N ARG A 127 20.52 21.34 14.86
CA ARG A 127 20.29 22.80 14.92
C ARG A 127 21.57 23.57 15.22
N GLU A 128 22.42 23.05 16.12
CA GLU A 128 23.71 23.66 16.44
C GLU A 128 24.65 23.64 15.23
N ALA A 129 24.72 22.53 14.49
CA ALA A 129 25.50 22.43 13.26
C ALA A 129 25.00 23.41 12.18
N VAL A 130 23.68 23.51 11.99
CA VAL A 130 23.07 24.46 11.04
C VAL A 130 23.36 25.91 11.45
N ALA A 131 23.24 26.24 12.72
CA ALA A 131 23.53 27.57 13.26
C ALA A 131 25.03 27.93 13.11
N ALA A 132 25.92 26.94 13.23
CA ALA A 132 27.34 27.08 13.00
C ALA A 132 27.72 27.18 11.49
N GLY A 133 26.74 27.08 10.59
CA GLY A 133 26.95 27.28 9.15
C GLY A 133 27.41 26.04 8.40
N ALA A 134 27.02 24.84 8.84
CA ALA A 134 27.26 23.61 8.09
C ALA A 134 26.67 23.66 6.67
N ASP A 135 27.43 23.15 5.69
CA ASP A 135 26.92 22.80 4.36
C ASP A 135 26.28 21.41 4.34
N ILE A 136 26.78 20.51 5.19
CA ILE A 136 26.22 19.18 5.44
C ILE A 136 26.31 18.90 6.94
N VAL A 137 25.23 18.39 7.53
CA VAL A 137 25.25 17.89 8.91
C VAL A 137 25.42 16.38 8.90
N LYS A 138 26.36 15.85 9.69
CA LYS A 138 26.60 14.40 9.82
C LYS A 138 26.36 13.96 11.26
N ILE A 139 25.46 13.00 11.49
CA ILE A 139 25.10 12.48 12.81
C ILE A 139 25.28 10.96 12.78
N VAL A 140 26.32 10.46 13.44
CA VAL A 140 26.63 9.04 13.47
C VAL A 140 26.64 8.56 14.91
N THR A 141 25.84 7.57 15.23
CA THR A 141 25.73 7.02 16.61
C THR A 141 26.04 5.52 16.62
N THR A 142 26.08 4.89 17.78
CA THR A 142 26.16 3.42 17.90
C THR A 142 24.77 2.87 18.25
N ALA A 143 24.32 1.83 17.52
CA ALA A 143 23.06 1.16 17.79
C ALA A 143 23.29 -0.21 18.43
N ASP A 144 22.66 -0.42 19.59
CA ASP A 144 22.57 -1.74 20.23
C ASP A 144 21.32 -2.49 19.74
N THR A 145 20.28 -1.74 19.39
CA THR A 145 19.00 -2.28 18.91
C THR A 145 18.60 -1.69 17.56
N THR A 146 17.70 -2.37 16.86
CA THR A 146 17.11 -1.80 15.63
C THR A 146 16.35 -0.50 15.91
N ALA A 147 15.75 -0.36 17.09
CA ALA A 147 15.06 0.86 17.50
C ALA A 147 16.00 2.07 17.58
N ASP A 148 17.26 1.87 17.97
CA ASP A 148 18.29 2.90 17.94
C ASP A 148 18.59 3.36 16.51
N ALA A 149 18.81 2.40 15.61
CA ALA A 149 19.06 2.69 14.19
C ALA A 149 17.89 3.45 13.54
N LEU A 150 16.66 3.03 13.84
CA LEU A 150 15.44 3.67 13.39
C LEU A 150 15.28 5.11 13.93
N ARG A 151 15.67 5.36 15.20
CA ARG A 151 15.64 6.70 15.80
C ARG A 151 16.56 7.69 15.07
N VAL A 152 17.72 7.23 14.60
CA VAL A 152 18.62 8.06 13.79
C VAL A 152 18.00 8.36 12.42
N LEU A 153 17.35 7.37 11.80
CA LEU A 153 16.66 7.52 10.52
C LEU A 153 15.44 8.46 10.62
N ASP A 154 14.81 8.59 11.78
CA ASP A 154 13.71 9.54 11.99
C ASP A 154 14.12 11.01 11.76
N LEU A 155 15.41 11.33 11.83
CA LEU A 155 15.88 12.68 11.53
C LEU A 155 15.56 13.10 10.08
N TYR A 156 15.56 12.18 9.11
CA TYR A 156 15.15 12.53 7.75
C TYR A 156 13.66 12.86 7.68
N LYS A 157 12.80 12.11 8.39
CA LYS A 157 11.36 12.40 8.49
C LYS A 157 11.13 13.77 9.12
N LEU A 158 11.75 14.03 10.27
CA LEU A 158 11.64 15.30 10.98
C LEU A 158 12.14 16.49 10.15
N GLN A 159 13.18 16.29 9.32
CA GLN A 159 13.65 17.32 8.39
C GLN A 159 12.63 17.61 7.27
N ARG A 160 12.01 16.56 6.68
CA ARG A 160 10.96 16.74 5.65
C ARG A 160 9.77 17.53 6.20
N GLU A 161 9.33 17.17 7.41
CA GLU A 161 8.25 17.81 8.17
C GLU A 161 8.61 19.23 8.68
N GLY A 162 9.85 19.70 8.50
CA GLY A 162 10.28 21.03 8.96
C GLY A 162 10.44 21.15 10.48
N ARG A 163 10.42 20.03 11.22
CA ARG A 163 10.52 19.99 12.69
C ARG A 163 11.94 20.17 13.22
N MET A 164 12.94 20.11 12.33
CA MET A 164 14.35 20.32 12.69
C MET A 164 14.82 21.76 12.51
N GLY A 165 13.98 22.65 11.95
CA GLY A 165 14.29 24.06 11.73
C GLY A 165 13.88 24.55 10.34
N ARG A 166 13.83 25.87 10.13
CA ARG A 166 13.41 26.48 8.85
C ARG A 166 14.42 26.26 7.72
N LYS A 167 15.72 26.32 8.01
CA LYS A 167 16.78 26.10 7.02
C LYS A 167 17.04 24.60 6.86
N LYS A 168 16.79 24.06 5.66
CA LYS A 168 17.08 22.67 5.32
C LYS A 168 18.53 22.57 4.83
N VAL A 169 19.38 21.94 5.64
CA VAL A 169 20.77 21.59 5.31
C VAL A 169 20.87 20.07 5.07
N PRO A 170 21.52 19.59 4.00
CA PRO A 170 21.73 18.16 3.75
C PRO A 170 22.20 17.39 4.99
N LEU A 171 21.64 16.19 5.18
CA LEU A 171 21.84 15.35 6.37
C LEU A 171 22.48 14.01 5.99
N ILE A 172 23.51 13.60 6.72
CA ILE A 172 24.04 12.24 6.73
C ILE A 172 23.84 11.68 8.14
N ALA A 173 22.76 10.95 8.37
CA ALA A 173 22.44 10.33 9.64
C ALA A 173 22.31 8.80 9.52
N PHE A 174 23.11 8.04 10.27
CA PHE A 174 23.01 6.57 10.37
C PHE A 174 23.65 6.07 11.68
N ALA A 175 23.36 4.84 12.05
CA ALA A 175 23.97 4.17 13.20
C ALA A 175 25.06 3.15 12.79
N MET A 176 26.09 3.05 13.62
CA MET A 176 27.15 2.05 13.59
C MET A 176 26.72 0.77 14.33
N GLY A 177 27.56 -0.25 14.24
CA GLY A 177 27.31 -1.56 14.85
C GLY A 177 26.44 -2.45 13.97
N ASP A 178 26.29 -3.71 14.37
CA ASP A 178 25.55 -4.70 13.58
C ASP A 178 24.06 -4.34 13.47
N ALA A 179 23.45 -3.90 14.58
CA ALA A 179 22.06 -3.42 14.59
C ALA A 179 21.87 -2.15 13.76
N GLY A 180 22.90 -1.30 13.65
CA GLY A 180 22.88 -0.07 12.86
C GLY A 180 23.22 -0.23 11.39
N ARG A 181 23.86 -1.34 10.99
CA ARG A 181 24.48 -1.53 9.67
C ARG A 181 23.55 -1.19 8.50
N PHE A 182 22.29 -1.61 8.56
CA PHE A 182 21.31 -1.36 7.48
C PHE A 182 20.97 0.13 7.31
N SER A 183 21.05 0.92 8.38
CA SER A 183 20.71 2.35 8.36
C SER A 183 21.64 3.16 7.46
N ARG A 184 22.85 2.69 7.16
CA ARG A 184 23.77 3.34 6.20
C ARG A 184 23.22 3.33 4.77
N LEU A 185 22.57 2.24 4.35
CA LEU A 185 21.92 2.18 3.04
C LEU A 185 20.64 3.01 3.04
N GLU A 186 19.86 2.90 4.13
CA GLU A 186 18.58 3.59 4.26
C GLU A 186 18.75 5.12 4.29
N ALA A 187 19.78 5.60 4.99
CA ALA A 187 20.19 7.00 5.00
C ALA A 187 20.38 7.56 3.58
N HIS A 188 21.11 6.85 2.72
CA HIS A 188 21.31 7.27 1.34
C HIS A 188 20.00 7.33 0.56
N ARG A 189 19.12 6.34 0.73
CA ARG A 189 17.80 6.32 0.08
C ARG A 189 16.89 7.47 0.55
N GLN A 190 17.05 7.90 1.81
CA GLN A 190 16.30 9.02 2.38
C GLN A 190 16.87 10.41 2.04
N GLY A 191 17.91 10.47 1.20
CA GLY A 191 18.46 11.72 0.67
C GLY A 191 19.83 12.11 1.22
N ALA A 192 20.51 11.23 1.96
CA ALA A 192 21.90 11.52 2.34
C ALA A 192 22.77 11.68 1.08
N PRO A 193 23.60 12.73 0.99
CA PRO A 193 24.35 13.03 -0.23
C PRO A 193 25.26 11.88 -0.66
N PHE A 194 25.83 11.12 0.28
CA PHE A 194 26.61 9.92 0.01
C PHE A 194 26.57 8.92 1.16
N THR A 195 26.86 7.65 0.85
CA THR A 195 27.08 6.59 1.85
C THR A 195 28.57 6.28 1.99
N TYR A 196 29.02 6.08 3.23
CA TYR A 196 30.42 5.78 3.54
C TYR A 196 30.72 4.28 3.38
N CYS A 197 31.81 3.95 2.70
CA CYS A 197 32.28 2.58 2.52
C CYS A 197 33.81 2.46 2.61
N ALA A 198 34.29 1.24 2.81
CA ALA A 198 35.69 0.87 2.70
C ALA A 198 36.01 0.34 1.30
N LEU A 199 37.25 0.54 0.87
CA LEU A 199 37.73 -0.01 -0.39
C LEU A 199 37.68 -1.55 -0.42
N ARG A 200 38.01 -2.20 0.71
CA ARG A 200 37.98 -3.66 0.94
C ARG A 200 37.85 -3.94 2.44
N GLN A 201 37.58 -5.20 2.80
CA GLN A 201 37.39 -5.63 4.19
C GLN A 201 38.46 -5.14 5.16
N LYS A 202 39.75 -5.25 4.77
CA LYS A 202 40.88 -4.83 5.62
C LYS A 202 40.98 -3.32 5.86
N TYR A 203 40.22 -2.51 5.12
CA TYR A 203 40.19 -1.06 5.21
C TYR A 203 38.94 -0.54 5.95
N ILE A 204 38.21 -1.43 6.63
CA ILE A 204 37.08 -1.03 7.46
C ILE A 204 37.60 -0.28 8.69
N VAL A 205 37.24 1.01 8.80
CA VAL A 205 37.63 1.90 9.90
C VAL A 205 36.50 2.20 10.90
N ALA A 206 35.30 1.64 10.69
CA ALA A 206 34.14 1.86 11.55
C ALA A 206 33.22 0.63 11.59
N PRO A 207 32.63 0.29 12.75
CA PRO A 207 31.68 -0.82 12.86
C PRO A 207 30.49 -0.70 11.90
N GLY A 208 30.13 -1.82 11.29
CA GLY A 208 29.01 -1.92 10.33
C GLY A 208 29.24 -1.20 8.99
N MET A 209 30.46 -0.75 8.67
CA MET A 209 30.73 -0.14 7.36
C MET A 209 30.81 -1.20 6.25
N PHE A 210 30.23 -0.90 5.09
CA PHE A 210 30.25 -1.77 3.91
C PHE A 210 31.54 -1.61 3.12
N THR A 211 31.91 -2.63 2.36
CA THR A 211 32.88 -2.49 1.27
C THR A 211 32.22 -1.95 0.00
N VAL A 212 33.00 -1.44 -0.96
CA VAL A 212 32.47 -1.04 -2.28
C VAL A 212 31.78 -2.21 -2.97
N GLU A 213 32.37 -3.41 -2.92
CA GLU A 213 31.81 -4.64 -3.50
C GLU A 213 30.45 -5.02 -2.88
N GLU A 214 30.32 -4.90 -1.56
CA GLU A 214 29.03 -5.11 -0.89
C GLU A 214 27.97 -4.10 -1.35
N LEU A 215 28.35 -2.82 -1.50
CA LEU A 215 27.42 -1.80 -2.00
C LEU A 215 26.97 -2.05 -3.45
N GLU A 216 27.86 -2.54 -4.31
CA GLU A 216 27.52 -2.95 -5.67
C GLU A 216 26.48 -4.08 -5.68
N ASN A 217 26.65 -5.08 -4.80
CA ASN A 217 25.70 -6.18 -4.65
C ASN A 217 24.31 -5.75 -4.13
N PHE A 218 24.22 -4.60 -3.44
CA PHE A 218 22.94 -4.05 -2.99
C PHE A 218 22.21 -3.24 -4.07
N HIS A 219 22.91 -2.82 -5.14
CA HIS A 219 22.32 -2.01 -6.21
C HIS A 219 21.41 -2.83 -7.15
N ASN A 220 21.69 -4.11 -7.35
CA ASN A 220 20.97 -4.99 -8.29
C ASN A 220 19.76 -5.70 -7.65
N ARG A 221 18.87 -4.97 -6.97
CA ARG A 221 17.78 -5.58 -6.19
C ARG A 221 16.40 -5.11 -6.63
N PRO A 222 15.35 -5.95 -6.45
CA PRO A 222 14.03 -5.75 -7.02
C PRO A 222 13.51 -4.36 -6.69
N ALA A 223 13.26 -3.60 -7.75
CA ALA A 223 12.73 -2.26 -7.72
C ALA A 223 11.44 -2.23 -8.54
N VAL A 224 10.43 -1.56 -8.00
CA VAL A 224 9.23 -1.23 -8.79
C VAL A 224 9.27 0.24 -9.17
N SER A 225 8.94 0.53 -10.42
CA SER A 225 8.88 1.89 -10.96
C SER A 225 7.82 2.02 -12.05
N GLY A 226 7.34 3.23 -12.27
CA GLY A 226 6.47 3.54 -13.40
C GLY A 226 5.09 4.04 -12.98
N THR A 227 4.15 3.96 -13.92
CA THR A 227 2.77 4.43 -13.74
C THR A 227 1.80 3.28 -13.95
N VAL A 228 0.83 3.14 -13.04
CA VAL A 228 -0.23 2.13 -13.11
C VAL A 228 -1.59 2.81 -13.02
N SER A 229 -2.51 2.45 -13.91
CA SER A 229 -3.89 2.97 -13.88
C SER A 229 -4.82 1.93 -13.29
N MET A 230 -5.62 2.33 -12.30
CA MET A 230 -6.51 1.43 -11.59
C MET A 230 -7.78 1.12 -12.40
N PRO A 231 -8.28 -0.13 -12.35
CA PRO A 231 -9.55 -0.49 -12.96
C PRO A 231 -10.70 0.13 -12.17
N ALA A 232 -11.88 0.21 -12.76
CA ALA A 232 -13.13 0.61 -12.12
C ALA A 232 -13.40 -0.14 -10.82
N SER A 233 -13.90 0.59 -9.82
CA SER A 233 -14.37 0.00 -8.58
C SER A 233 -15.53 -0.95 -8.83
N LYS A 234 -15.24 -2.25 -8.66
CA LYS A 234 -16.23 -3.32 -8.81
C LYS A 234 -17.40 -3.17 -7.84
N SER A 235 -17.15 -2.62 -6.65
CA SER A 235 -18.18 -2.40 -5.62
C SER A 235 -19.14 -1.27 -6.01
N VAL A 236 -18.62 -0.20 -6.61
CA VAL A 236 -19.43 0.91 -7.16
C VAL A 236 -20.19 0.43 -8.38
N ALA A 237 -19.50 -0.21 -9.33
CA ALA A 237 -20.06 -0.65 -10.60
C ALA A 237 -21.26 -1.59 -10.40
N GLN A 238 -21.15 -2.62 -9.55
CA GLN A 238 -22.27 -3.53 -9.29
C GLN A 238 -23.51 -2.82 -8.73
N ARG A 239 -23.34 -1.88 -7.78
CA ARG A 239 -24.46 -1.11 -7.23
C ARG A 239 -25.09 -0.21 -8.28
N ALA A 240 -24.26 0.50 -9.04
CA ALA A 240 -24.73 1.40 -10.09
C ALA A 240 -25.46 0.64 -11.21
N ILE A 241 -24.98 -0.54 -11.59
CA ILE A 241 -25.62 -1.42 -12.58
C ILE A 241 -26.99 -1.88 -12.09
N ILE A 242 -27.11 -2.32 -10.84
CA ILE A 242 -28.40 -2.73 -10.26
C ILE A 242 -29.34 -1.53 -10.10
N ALA A 243 -28.84 -0.35 -9.73
CA ALA A 243 -29.64 0.88 -9.68
C ALA A 243 -30.14 1.30 -11.07
N ALA A 244 -29.29 1.26 -12.10
CA ALA A 244 -29.66 1.56 -13.48
C ALA A 244 -30.66 0.56 -14.04
N MET A 245 -30.54 -0.73 -13.71
CA MET A 245 -31.54 -1.75 -14.06
C MET A 245 -32.94 -1.37 -13.53
N LEU A 246 -33.01 -0.80 -12.31
CA LEU A 246 -34.26 -0.35 -11.69
C LEU A 246 -34.76 1.01 -12.24
N ALA A 247 -33.86 1.83 -12.77
CA ALA A 247 -34.16 3.18 -13.23
C ALA A 247 -34.86 3.19 -14.59
N LYS A 248 -36.05 3.80 -14.68
CA LYS A 248 -36.75 3.92 -15.97
C LYS A 248 -36.06 4.97 -16.86
N GLY A 249 -35.36 4.51 -17.89
CA GLY A 249 -34.64 5.35 -18.86
C GLY A 249 -33.20 4.87 -19.07
N GLU A 250 -32.38 5.70 -19.71
CA GLU A 250 -31.01 5.36 -20.10
C GLU A 250 -30.00 5.89 -19.08
N SER A 251 -29.21 5.00 -18.50
CA SER A 251 -28.05 5.32 -17.67
C SER A 251 -26.77 5.01 -18.45
N GLU A 252 -25.77 5.86 -18.29
CA GLU A 252 -24.50 5.80 -19.02
C GLU A 252 -23.33 5.75 -18.03
N PHE A 253 -22.41 4.81 -18.24
CA PHE A 253 -21.27 4.59 -17.37
C PHE A 253 -19.95 4.60 -18.12
N HIS A 254 -19.13 5.60 -17.82
CA HIS A 254 -17.79 5.74 -18.39
C HIS A 254 -16.73 4.99 -17.56
N ASN A 255 -15.62 4.61 -18.22
CA ASN A 255 -14.51 3.89 -17.60
C ASN A 255 -14.93 2.54 -16.98
N CYS A 256 -15.85 1.80 -17.64
CA CYS A 256 -16.30 0.49 -17.16
C CYS A 256 -15.29 -0.63 -17.51
N THR A 257 -14.16 -0.68 -16.79
CA THR A 257 -13.19 -1.77 -16.98
C THR A 257 -13.80 -3.10 -16.55
N ARG A 258 -13.62 -4.12 -17.39
CA ARG A 258 -14.27 -5.43 -17.26
C ARG A 258 -13.56 -6.34 -16.25
N CYS A 259 -14.34 -7.05 -15.44
CA CYS A 259 -13.91 -8.17 -14.59
C CYS A 259 -15.09 -9.13 -14.40
N ARG A 260 -14.86 -10.37 -13.95
CA ARG A 260 -15.96 -11.37 -13.91
C ARG A 260 -17.18 -10.92 -13.09
N ASP A 261 -16.99 -10.21 -11.98
CA ASP A 261 -18.11 -9.70 -11.17
C ASP A 261 -18.89 -8.56 -11.83
N ILE A 262 -18.21 -7.64 -12.53
CA ILE A 262 -18.89 -6.58 -13.31
C ILE A 262 -19.64 -7.22 -14.48
N ASP A 263 -19.03 -8.20 -15.13
CA ASP A 263 -19.63 -8.95 -16.24
C ASP A 263 -20.88 -9.70 -15.79
N SER A 264 -20.85 -10.33 -14.62
CA SER A 264 -22.04 -10.95 -14.00
C SER A 264 -23.13 -9.92 -13.73
N ALA A 265 -22.79 -8.72 -13.24
CA ALA A 265 -23.78 -7.67 -13.00
C ALA A 265 -24.41 -7.16 -14.31
N ILE A 266 -23.61 -6.98 -15.36
CA ILE A 266 -24.12 -6.67 -16.71
C ILE A 266 -25.00 -7.82 -17.21
N GLY A 267 -24.61 -9.07 -16.96
CA GLY A 267 -25.39 -10.26 -17.28
C GLY A 267 -26.76 -10.29 -16.61
N VAL A 268 -26.83 -9.91 -15.33
CA VAL A 268 -28.11 -9.71 -14.62
C VAL A 268 -28.88 -8.56 -15.27
N ALA A 269 -28.27 -7.39 -15.49
CA ALA A 269 -28.96 -6.26 -16.12
C ALA A 269 -29.54 -6.62 -17.49
N ARG A 270 -28.85 -7.42 -18.32
CA ARG A 270 -29.37 -7.90 -19.62
C ARG A 270 -30.66 -8.73 -19.51
N GLN A 271 -30.90 -9.37 -18.38
CA GLN A 271 -32.10 -10.17 -18.16
C GLN A 271 -33.28 -9.37 -17.61
N PHE A 272 -33.01 -8.30 -16.88
CA PHE A 272 -34.02 -7.58 -16.10
C PHE A 272 -34.23 -6.12 -16.53
N ALA A 273 -33.29 -5.52 -17.27
CA ALA A 273 -33.46 -4.23 -17.94
C ALA A 273 -34.04 -4.43 -19.35
N SER A 274 -34.45 -3.34 -20.00
CA SER A 274 -34.89 -3.38 -21.40
C SER A 274 -33.71 -3.57 -22.36
N GLU A 275 -32.55 -2.97 -22.04
CA GLU A 275 -31.32 -3.10 -22.82
C GLU A 275 -30.10 -2.92 -21.91
N ALA A 276 -29.02 -3.67 -22.15
CA ALA A 276 -27.74 -3.49 -21.46
C ALA A 276 -26.57 -3.93 -22.35
N TYR A 277 -25.75 -2.98 -22.79
CA TYR A 277 -24.66 -3.22 -23.74
C TYR A 277 -23.48 -2.28 -23.52
N ILE A 278 -22.32 -2.68 -24.06
CA ILE A 278 -21.16 -1.78 -24.18
C ILE A 278 -21.24 -1.15 -25.56
N ASP A 279 -21.18 0.17 -25.61
CA ASP A 279 -21.25 0.93 -26.86
C ASP A 279 -19.91 0.84 -27.64
N LYS A 280 -19.78 1.62 -28.72
CA LYS A 280 -18.53 1.64 -29.51
C LYS A 280 -17.39 2.40 -28.82
N GLY A 281 -17.71 3.34 -27.92
CA GLY A 281 -16.74 4.08 -27.11
C GLY A 281 -16.16 3.26 -25.96
N GLY A 282 -16.81 2.16 -25.58
CA GLY A 282 -16.44 1.33 -24.43
C GLY A 282 -17.23 1.66 -23.16
N ASP A 283 -18.23 2.52 -23.27
CA ASP A 283 -19.10 2.92 -22.18
C ASP A 283 -20.25 1.91 -22.02
N LEU A 284 -20.67 1.69 -20.78
CA LEU A 284 -21.77 0.79 -20.47
C LEU A 284 -23.08 1.56 -20.46
N ILE A 285 -23.99 1.17 -21.35
CA ILE A 285 -25.33 1.73 -21.47
C ILE A 285 -26.34 0.73 -20.91
N ILE A 286 -27.18 1.20 -19.99
CA ILE A 286 -28.29 0.41 -19.42
C ILE A 286 -29.59 1.19 -19.56
N ARG A 287 -30.54 0.63 -20.30
CA ARG A 287 -31.91 1.13 -20.38
C ARG A 287 -32.79 0.33 -19.43
N GLY A 288 -32.96 0.85 -18.22
CA GLY A 288 -33.70 0.18 -17.16
C GLY A 288 -35.20 0.45 -17.20
N GLY A 289 -35.83 0.12 -16.07
CA GLY A 289 -37.28 0.15 -15.90
C GLY A 289 -37.87 -1.16 -16.41
N PHE A 290 -38.26 -2.02 -15.45
CA PHE A 290 -39.00 -3.28 -15.56
C PHE A 290 -39.28 -3.74 -17.00
N PRO A 291 -38.86 -4.95 -17.42
CA PRO A 291 -38.91 -5.30 -18.82
C PRO A 291 -40.34 -5.16 -19.35
N PRO A 292 -40.53 -4.65 -20.58
CA PRO A 292 -41.83 -4.67 -21.21
C PRO A 292 -42.36 -6.10 -21.21
N GLU A 293 -43.65 -6.30 -20.94
CA GLU A 293 -44.32 -7.59 -21.14
C GLU A 293 -43.88 -8.15 -22.49
N LYS A 294 -43.11 -9.26 -22.48
CA LYS A 294 -42.66 -9.85 -23.74
C LYS A 294 -43.90 -10.21 -24.54
N LYS A 295 -44.06 -9.61 -25.73
CA LYS A 295 -44.92 -10.17 -26.77
C LYS A 295 -44.47 -11.61 -27.02
N LYS A 296 -45.44 -12.51 -27.03
CA LYS A 296 -45.29 -13.97 -26.95
C LYS A 296 -44.40 -14.66 -28.00
N ASN A 297 -43.75 -13.97 -28.94
CA ASN A 297 -43.44 -14.59 -30.22
C ASN A 297 -42.06 -14.35 -30.87
N ASP A 298 -41.04 -13.79 -30.24
CA ASP A 298 -39.72 -13.69 -30.90
C ASP A 298 -38.56 -14.09 -30.00
N SER A 299 -37.85 -15.16 -30.39
CA SER A 299 -36.57 -15.59 -29.82
C SER A 299 -35.62 -15.99 -30.96
N PRO A 300 -34.43 -15.39 -31.05
CA PRO A 300 -33.30 -15.97 -31.79
C PRO A 300 -32.41 -16.87 -30.92
N PHE A 301 -32.81 -17.21 -29.68
CA PHE A 301 -31.97 -17.87 -28.67
C PHE A 301 -32.60 -19.16 -28.10
N SER A 302 -33.26 -19.96 -28.94
CA SER A 302 -33.77 -21.30 -28.57
C SER A 302 -32.67 -22.37 -28.40
N SER A 303 -31.40 -22.00 -28.49
CA SER A 303 -30.26 -22.92 -28.32
C SER A 303 -29.31 -22.37 -27.27
N LEU A 304 -29.46 -22.82 -26.01
CA LEU A 304 -28.38 -23.08 -25.03
C LEU A 304 -28.83 -23.24 -23.56
N ILE A 305 -30.12 -23.42 -23.26
CA ILE A 305 -30.54 -23.81 -21.90
C ILE A 305 -31.64 -24.87 -21.99
N SER A 306 -31.23 -26.11 -22.23
CA SER A 306 -31.97 -27.28 -21.76
C SER A 306 -31.01 -28.13 -20.95
N MET A 307 -31.06 -28.00 -19.62
CA MET A 307 -31.45 -29.09 -18.72
C MET A 307 -31.20 -28.73 -17.24
N SER A 308 -32.26 -28.91 -16.47
CA SER A 308 -32.40 -28.93 -15.00
C SER A 308 -32.46 -27.61 -14.25
N MET A 309 -33.69 -27.11 -14.09
CA MET A 309 -34.33 -26.70 -12.82
C MET A 309 -35.77 -26.38 -13.20
N GLN A 310 -36.72 -27.23 -12.78
CA GLN A 310 -38.09 -27.20 -13.26
C GLN A 310 -38.82 -25.89 -12.88
N SER A 311 -39.59 -25.39 -13.86
CA SER A 311 -40.75 -24.48 -13.76
C SER A 311 -40.50 -22.95 -13.80
N GLY A 312 -40.15 -22.45 -15.00
CA GLY A 312 -40.77 -21.24 -15.59
C GLY A 312 -40.35 -19.84 -15.12
N GLY A 313 -39.49 -19.68 -14.11
CA GLY A 313 -39.03 -18.38 -13.61
C GLY A 313 -37.80 -17.80 -14.33
N ARG A 314 -37.58 -16.47 -14.25
CA ARG A 314 -36.33 -15.81 -14.70
C ARG A 314 -35.17 -16.19 -13.76
N THR A 315 -33.93 -16.17 -14.25
CA THR A 315 -32.74 -16.59 -13.47
C THR A 315 -31.67 -15.50 -13.40
N ALA A 316 -31.46 -14.88 -12.24
CA ALA A 316 -30.32 -14.00 -12.00
C ALA A 316 -29.04 -14.83 -11.75
N PHE A 317 -28.23 -15.04 -12.79
CA PHE A 317 -26.91 -15.66 -12.67
C PHE A 317 -25.87 -14.63 -12.22
N VAL A 318 -25.30 -14.82 -11.04
CA VAL A 318 -24.40 -13.84 -10.39
C VAL A 318 -22.92 -14.24 -10.42
N GLY A 319 -22.58 -15.31 -11.14
CA GLY A 319 -21.24 -15.90 -11.16
C GLY A 319 -20.76 -16.26 -9.75
N GLU A 320 -19.51 -15.95 -9.41
CA GLU A 320 -19.02 -16.12 -8.04
C GLU A 320 -19.15 -14.86 -7.14
N SER A 321 -19.99 -13.89 -7.52
CA SER A 321 -20.05 -12.61 -6.82
C SER A 321 -20.90 -12.66 -5.54
N GLY A 322 -20.23 -12.59 -4.39
CA GLY A 322 -20.89 -12.53 -3.09
C GLY A 322 -21.68 -11.24 -2.84
N LEU A 323 -21.24 -10.12 -3.41
CA LEU A 323 -21.98 -8.84 -3.35
C LEU A 323 -23.20 -8.90 -4.25
N LEU A 324 -23.04 -9.24 -5.54
CA LEU A 324 -24.14 -9.25 -6.50
C LEU A 324 -25.28 -10.18 -6.08
N SER A 325 -24.99 -11.39 -5.59
CA SER A 325 -26.01 -12.30 -5.06
C SER A 325 -26.86 -11.64 -3.98
N ARG A 326 -26.22 -10.97 -3.02
CA ARG A 326 -26.87 -10.32 -1.88
C ARG A 326 -27.57 -9.00 -2.24
N LEU A 327 -27.15 -8.33 -3.32
CA LEU A 327 -27.91 -7.23 -3.92
C LEU A 327 -29.15 -7.76 -4.65
N CYS A 328 -28.98 -8.81 -5.46
CA CYS A 328 -30.03 -9.36 -6.31
C CYS A 328 -31.19 -9.94 -5.50
N ILE A 329 -30.95 -10.74 -4.45
CA ILE A 329 -32.05 -11.41 -3.71
C ILE A 329 -33.18 -10.45 -3.30
N PRO A 330 -32.95 -9.36 -2.56
CA PRO A 330 -34.01 -8.43 -2.20
C PRO A 330 -34.51 -7.60 -3.39
N VAL A 331 -33.64 -7.24 -4.33
CA VAL A 331 -34.03 -6.42 -5.50
C VAL A 331 -34.97 -7.18 -6.43
N VAL A 332 -34.68 -8.43 -6.77
CA VAL A 332 -35.50 -9.21 -7.70
C VAL A 332 -36.87 -9.55 -7.12
N ALA A 333 -37.02 -9.58 -5.80
CA ALA A 333 -38.32 -9.74 -5.17
C ALA A 333 -39.31 -8.64 -5.59
N GLN A 334 -38.82 -7.41 -5.82
CA GLN A 334 -39.67 -6.28 -6.23
C GLN A 334 -40.24 -6.44 -7.65
N PHE A 335 -39.78 -7.42 -8.43
CA PHE A 335 -40.39 -7.76 -9.73
C PHE A 335 -41.75 -8.45 -9.59
N GLY A 336 -42.12 -8.96 -8.41
CA GLY A 336 -43.44 -9.55 -8.17
C GLY A 336 -43.66 -10.89 -8.90
N GLU A 337 -42.59 -11.53 -9.36
CA GLU A 337 -42.59 -12.86 -9.98
C GLU A 337 -41.58 -13.78 -9.25
N SER A 338 -41.60 -15.07 -9.61
CA SER A 338 -40.62 -16.03 -9.11
C SER A 338 -39.30 -15.92 -9.89
N VAL A 339 -38.21 -15.62 -9.18
CA VAL A 339 -36.86 -15.46 -9.75
C VAL A 339 -35.88 -16.37 -9.00
N THR A 340 -35.09 -17.13 -9.75
CA THR A 340 -33.98 -17.92 -9.19
C THR A 340 -32.71 -17.08 -9.21
N VAL A 341 -32.11 -16.81 -8.05
CA VAL A 341 -30.75 -16.27 -7.94
C VAL A 341 -29.79 -17.43 -7.77
N THR A 342 -28.82 -17.57 -8.69
CA THR A 342 -27.83 -18.65 -8.64
C THR A 342 -26.46 -18.17 -9.10
N GLY A 343 -25.43 -18.97 -8.86
CA GLY A 343 -24.04 -18.65 -9.20
C GLY A 343 -23.23 -19.90 -9.50
N GLU A 344 -21.93 -19.82 -9.28
CA GLU A 344 -20.99 -20.91 -9.51
C GLU A 344 -19.84 -20.91 -8.49
N GLY A 345 -19.03 -21.97 -8.54
CA GLY A 345 -17.77 -22.09 -7.80
C GLY A 345 -17.91 -21.87 -6.29
N SER A 346 -16.94 -21.16 -5.72
CA SER A 346 -16.86 -20.93 -4.26
C SER A 346 -18.06 -20.19 -3.66
N LEU A 347 -18.91 -19.55 -4.48
CA LEU A 347 -20.09 -18.85 -3.99
C LEU A 347 -21.18 -19.82 -3.51
N MET A 348 -21.26 -21.02 -4.10
CA MET A 348 -22.31 -22.00 -3.81
C MET A 348 -22.21 -22.56 -2.39
N ASP A 349 -21.02 -22.48 -1.78
CA ASP A 349 -20.78 -22.91 -0.39
C ASP A 349 -20.93 -21.76 0.62
N ARG A 350 -21.22 -20.53 0.17
CA ARG A 350 -21.31 -19.35 1.06
C ARG A 350 -22.71 -19.20 1.62
N HIS A 351 -22.79 -19.36 2.92
CA HIS A 351 -24.01 -19.18 3.69
C HIS A 351 -24.62 -17.77 3.56
N MET A 352 -25.94 -17.70 3.42
CA MET A 352 -26.76 -16.49 3.29
C MET A 352 -27.44 -16.14 4.62
N TYR A 353 -26.65 -15.93 5.67
CA TYR A 353 -27.15 -15.72 7.04
C TYR A 353 -28.25 -14.66 7.14
N GLY A 354 -29.38 -15.02 7.76
CA GLY A 354 -30.49 -14.10 8.05
C GLY A 354 -31.26 -13.65 6.81
N CYS A 355 -30.90 -14.15 5.62
CA CYS A 355 -31.50 -13.73 4.36
C CYS A 355 -32.95 -14.18 4.25
N LYS A 356 -33.23 -15.45 4.57
CA LYS A 356 -34.57 -16.02 4.47
C LYS A 356 -35.53 -15.32 5.44
N GLU A 357 -35.14 -15.24 6.71
CA GLU A 357 -35.95 -14.68 7.78
C GLU A 357 -36.32 -13.22 7.50
N ALA A 358 -35.33 -12.41 7.07
CA ALA A 358 -35.55 -11.01 6.75
C ALA A 358 -36.49 -10.82 5.56
N MET A 359 -36.37 -11.66 4.52
CA MET A 359 -37.26 -11.60 3.36
C MET A 359 -38.70 -11.95 3.75
N GLU A 360 -38.89 -13.00 4.56
CA GLU A 360 -40.19 -13.44 5.07
C GLU A 360 -40.86 -12.39 5.96
N GLU A 361 -40.11 -11.78 6.88
CA GLU A 361 -40.57 -10.70 7.76
C GLU A 361 -41.03 -9.47 6.95
N LEU A 362 -40.32 -9.15 5.88
CA LEU A 362 -40.64 -8.07 4.96
C LEU A 362 -41.73 -8.43 3.93
N GLY A 363 -42.27 -9.65 3.99
CA GLY A 363 -43.44 -10.10 3.23
C GLY A 363 -43.16 -10.72 1.87
N ALA A 364 -41.92 -11.13 1.60
CA ALA A 364 -41.49 -11.89 0.42
C ALA A 364 -41.06 -13.31 0.81
N SER A 365 -41.09 -14.26 -0.12
CA SER A 365 -40.57 -15.62 0.08
C SER A 365 -39.15 -15.74 -0.49
N CYS A 366 -38.26 -16.39 0.26
CA CYS A 366 -36.90 -16.72 -0.17
C CYS A 366 -36.57 -18.16 0.25
N ILE A 367 -36.55 -19.07 -0.71
CA ILE A 367 -36.23 -20.48 -0.49
C ILE A 367 -34.77 -20.72 -0.87
N LEU A 368 -33.94 -21.05 0.11
CA LEU A 368 -32.54 -21.44 -0.06
C LEU A 368 -32.39 -22.97 -0.06
N THR A 369 -31.16 -23.46 -0.26
CA THR A 369 -30.81 -24.87 0.00
C THR A 369 -30.99 -25.23 1.48
N ALA A 370 -30.89 -26.53 1.80
CA ALA A 370 -30.96 -26.99 3.18
C ALA A 370 -29.82 -26.42 4.05
N GLU A 371 -28.68 -26.11 3.44
CA GLU A 371 -27.49 -25.50 4.03
C GLU A 371 -27.54 -23.96 4.06
N GLU A 372 -28.68 -23.35 3.71
CA GLU A 372 -28.87 -21.90 3.61
C GLU A 372 -27.90 -21.20 2.64
N THR A 373 -27.60 -21.86 1.52
CA THR A 373 -26.76 -21.35 0.43
C THR A 373 -27.56 -21.14 -0.86
N LEU A 374 -26.89 -20.65 -1.92
CA LEU A 374 -27.48 -20.59 -3.27
C LEU A 374 -27.63 -21.99 -3.87
N PRO A 375 -28.56 -22.21 -4.81
CA PRO A 375 -29.48 -21.23 -5.39
C PRO A 375 -30.59 -20.77 -4.43
N ALA A 376 -31.08 -19.55 -4.63
CA ALA A 376 -32.22 -18.98 -3.91
C ALA A 376 -33.39 -18.78 -4.87
N VAL A 377 -34.57 -19.31 -4.55
CA VAL A 377 -35.82 -19.00 -5.26
C VAL A 377 -36.54 -17.89 -4.50
N VAL A 378 -36.72 -16.75 -5.14
CA VAL A 378 -37.25 -15.52 -4.53
C VAL A 378 -38.58 -15.17 -5.17
N CYS A 379 -39.60 -14.87 -4.36
CA CYS A 379 -40.91 -14.45 -4.80
C CYS A 379 -41.41 -13.29 -3.92
N GLY A 380 -41.60 -12.11 -4.50
CA GLY A 380 -42.04 -10.91 -3.75
C GLY A 380 -43.46 -10.44 -4.14
N PRO A 381 -43.77 -9.13 -3.99
CA PRO A 381 -42.87 -8.04 -3.63
C PRO A 381 -42.58 -7.93 -2.12
N ILE A 382 -41.46 -7.30 -1.80
CA ILE A 382 -41.18 -6.84 -0.43
C ILE A 382 -42.15 -5.68 -0.11
N LYS A 383 -42.88 -5.80 1.00
CA LYS A 383 -43.95 -4.86 1.35
C LYS A 383 -43.44 -3.59 2.03
N GLY A 384 -42.25 -3.65 2.63
CA GLY A 384 -41.72 -2.62 3.53
C GLY A 384 -42.25 -2.78 4.96
N GLY A 385 -41.64 -2.06 5.90
CA GLY A 385 -41.94 -2.14 7.33
C GLY A 385 -40.70 -1.92 8.20
N GLU A 386 -40.84 -2.13 9.50
CA GLU A 386 -39.71 -2.12 10.43
C GLU A 386 -39.07 -3.51 10.49
N ILE A 387 -37.75 -3.57 10.44
CA ILE A 387 -36.97 -4.80 10.58
C ILE A 387 -35.65 -4.50 11.28
N THR A 388 -35.19 -5.43 12.12
CA THR A 388 -33.89 -5.38 12.78
C THR A 388 -32.98 -6.52 12.31
N ILE A 389 -31.77 -6.19 11.83
CA ILE A 389 -30.81 -7.16 11.30
C ILE A 389 -29.46 -7.00 11.99
N SER A 390 -28.81 -8.12 12.30
CA SER A 390 -27.44 -8.12 12.79
C SER A 390 -26.42 -8.01 11.64
N GLY A 391 -25.56 -6.99 11.68
CA GLY A 391 -24.42 -6.83 10.78
C GLY A 391 -23.20 -7.70 11.12
N LYS A 392 -23.27 -8.54 12.17
CA LYS A 392 -22.13 -9.33 12.68
C LYS A 392 -21.58 -10.32 11.66
N LYS A 393 -22.45 -10.92 10.84
CA LYS A 393 -22.08 -11.93 9.81
C LYS A 393 -21.93 -11.35 8.40
N GLY A 394 -21.92 -10.02 8.26
CA GLY A 394 -21.65 -9.31 7.01
C GLY A 394 -22.73 -8.29 6.64
N SER A 395 -22.33 -7.25 5.90
CA SER A 395 -23.19 -6.12 5.52
C SER A 395 -23.76 -6.17 4.10
N GLN A 396 -23.33 -7.12 3.27
CA GLN A 396 -23.71 -7.16 1.86
C GLN A 396 -25.23 -7.34 1.66
N PHE A 397 -25.89 -8.16 2.48
CA PHE A 397 -27.34 -8.34 2.38
C PHE A 397 -28.13 -7.09 2.79
N ILE A 398 -27.64 -6.36 3.80
CA ILE A 398 -28.18 -5.04 4.20
C ILE A 398 -28.16 -4.08 3.00
N THR A 399 -27.09 -4.09 2.20
CA THR A 399 -27.02 -3.23 1.01
C THR A 399 -28.07 -3.58 -0.05
N GLY A 400 -28.40 -4.86 -0.23
CA GLY A 400 -29.49 -5.25 -1.13
C GLY A 400 -30.85 -4.79 -0.62
N LEU A 401 -31.10 -4.91 0.68
CA LEU A 401 -32.33 -4.41 1.30
C LEU A 401 -32.47 -2.89 1.12
N LEU A 402 -31.40 -2.14 1.35
CA LEU A 402 -31.40 -0.69 1.10
C LEU A 402 -31.80 -0.36 -0.33
N MET A 403 -31.34 -1.14 -1.32
CA MET A 403 -31.70 -0.88 -2.71
C MET A 403 -33.15 -1.25 -3.04
N ALA A 404 -33.71 -2.26 -2.37
CA ALA A 404 -35.05 -2.78 -2.65
C ALA A 404 -36.17 -2.03 -1.91
N LEU A 405 -35.99 -1.70 -0.63
CA LEU A 405 -37.02 -1.08 0.23
C LEU A 405 -37.60 0.25 -0.28
N PRO A 406 -36.85 1.13 -0.98
CA PRO A 406 -37.43 2.35 -1.56
C PRO A 406 -38.56 2.07 -2.57
N LEU A 407 -38.57 0.89 -3.20
CA LEU A 407 -39.60 0.47 -4.16
C LEU A 407 -40.85 -0.10 -3.49
N SER A 408 -40.81 -0.37 -2.18
CA SER A 408 -41.90 -0.98 -1.44
C SER A 408 -43.12 -0.08 -1.30
N LYS A 409 -44.30 -0.69 -1.08
CA LYS A 409 -45.54 0.06 -0.90
C LYS A 409 -45.60 0.84 0.41
N LYS A 410 -44.89 0.38 1.45
CA LYS A 410 -44.81 1.02 2.77
C LYS A 410 -43.43 1.60 2.99
N ASP A 411 -43.38 2.67 3.77
CA ASP A 411 -42.13 3.17 4.34
C ASP A 411 -41.50 2.09 5.23
N SER A 412 -40.17 2.14 5.35
CA SER A 412 -39.41 1.14 6.08
C SER A 412 -38.42 1.76 7.05
N VAL A 413 -38.21 1.09 8.18
CA VAL A 413 -37.17 1.40 9.15
C VAL A 413 -36.27 0.17 9.25
N LEU A 414 -35.04 0.28 8.76
CA LEU A 414 -34.06 -0.79 8.84
C LEU A 414 -33.07 -0.49 9.97
N ARG A 415 -33.15 -1.27 11.05
CA ARG A 415 -32.21 -1.19 12.18
C ARG A 415 -31.11 -2.21 11.99
N VAL A 416 -29.85 -1.75 12.01
CA VAL A 416 -28.68 -2.60 11.88
C VAL A 416 -27.90 -2.62 13.19
N GLN A 417 -27.99 -3.75 13.89
CA GLN A 417 -27.23 -4.01 15.11
C GLN A 417 -25.84 -4.52 14.78
N ASN A 418 -24.82 -4.16 15.57
CA ASN A 418 -23.44 -4.62 15.33
C ASN A 418 -23.00 -4.33 13.88
N ALA A 419 -23.33 -3.15 13.38
CA ALA A 419 -23.07 -2.75 12.00
C ALA A 419 -21.58 -2.75 11.73
N THR A 420 -21.17 -3.41 10.66
CA THR A 420 -19.76 -3.51 10.27
C THR A 420 -19.60 -3.34 8.78
N SER A 421 -18.40 -3.00 8.30
CA SER A 421 -18.22 -2.60 6.90
C SER A 421 -19.20 -1.47 6.55
N VAL A 422 -19.39 -0.54 7.50
CA VAL A 422 -20.34 0.58 7.42
C VAL A 422 -20.06 1.45 6.20
N PRO A 423 -18.80 1.75 5.82
CA PRO A 423 -18.53 2.51 4.60
C PRO A 423 -19.11 1.86 3.33
N TYR A 424 -19.19 0.52 3.25
CA TYR A 424 -19.84 -0.14 2.10
C TYR A 424 -21.37 -0.05 2.13
N ILE A 425 -21.96 0.09 3.32
CA ILE A 425 -23.40 0.39 3.46
C ILE A 425 -23.67 1.80 2.97
N LEU A 426 -22.89 2.77 3.45
CA LEU A 426 -23.00 4.17 3.04
C LEU A 426 -22.66 4.39 1.57
N LEU A 427 -21.74 3.61 1.00
CA LEU A 427 -21.50 3.56 -0.45
C LEU A 427 -22.75 3.22 -1.25
N THR A 428 -23.62 2.37 -0.69
CA THR A 428 -24.90 2.03 -1.32
C THR A 428 -25.85 3.22 -1.30
N VAL A 429 -25.93 3.93 -0.17
CA VAL A 429 -26.74 5.14 -0.03
C VAL A 429 -26.28 6.23 -1.01
N ASP A 430 -24.97 6.47 -1.13
CA ASP A 430 -24.40 7.43 -2.09
C ASP A 430 -24.75 7.09 -3.54
N VAL A 431 -24.61 5.82 -3.93
CA VAL A 431 -25.01 5.38 -5.27
C VAL A 431 -26.51 5.57 -5.46
N MET A 432 -27.34 5.17 -4.51
CA MET A 432 -28.80 5.34 -4.59
C MET A 432 -29.20 6.83 -4.75
N GLN A 433 -28.50 7.74 -4.06
CA GLN A 433 -28.74 9.17 -4.16
C GLN A 433 -28.46 9.70 -5.57
N LYS A 434 -27.42 9.20 -6.26
CA LYS A 434 -27.13 9.54 -7.67
C LYS A 434 -28.25 9.11 -8.62
N PHE A 435 -29.03 8.09 -8.24
CA PHE A 435 -30.23 7.64 -8.95
C PHE A 435 -31.52 8.26 -8.37
N GLY A 436 -31.44 9.35 -7.62
CA GLY A 436 -32.60 10.10 -7.12
C GLY A 436 -33.36 9.44 -5.97
N VAL A 437 -32.80 8.42 -5.32
CA VAL A 437 -33.40 7.75 -4.17
C VAL A 437 -32.82 8.31 -2.87
N THR A 438 -33.69 8.68 -1.94
CA THR A 438 -33.30 9.26 -0.64
C THR A 438 -33.45 8.22 0.46
N VAL A 439 -32.41 8.11 1.30
CA VAL A 439 -32.41 7.34 2.54
C VAL A 439 -31.78 8.19 3.62
N GLU A 440 -32.56 8.48 4.66
CA GLU A 440 -32.01 9.13 5.84
C GLU A 440 -31.47 8.07 6.80
N TRP A 441 -30.39 8.39 7.49
CA TRP A 441 -29.84 7.48 8.48
C TRP A 441 -29.20 8.22 9.64
N HIS A 442 -29.23 7.58 10.80
CA HIS A 442 -28.63 8.08 12.03
C HIS A 442 -28.15 6.92 12.89
N ARG A 443 -27.41 7.23 13.95
CA ARG A 443 -27.02 6.25 14.97
C ARG A 443 -27.93 6.38 16.18
N GLU A 444 -28.40 5.25 16.69
CA GLU A 444 -29.10 5.13 17.98
C GLU A 444 -28.30 4.17 18.85
N GLY A 445 -27.45 4.70 19.74
CA GLY A 445 -26.47 3.89 20.45
C GLY A 445 -25.50 3.21 19.48
N ASP A 446 -25.39 1.88 19.57
CA ASP A 446 -24.54 1.06 18.69
C ASP A 446 -25.26 0.61 17.40
N GLU A 447 -26.53 1.00 17.21
CA GLU A 447 -27.31 0.67 16.02
C GLU A 447 -27.16 1.73 14.94
N LEU A 448 -27.20 1.28 13.69
CA LEU A 448 -27.35 2.14 12.52
C LEU A 448 -28.79 2.02 12.01
N VAL A 449 -29.53 3.13 12.04
CA VAL A 449 -30.95 3.16 11.70
C VAL A 449 -31.13 3.87 10.37
N PHE A 450 -31.82 3.24 9.43
CA PHE A 450 -32.15 3.80 8.12
C PHE A 450 -33.65 4.03 8.01
N ASN A 451 -34.07 5.27 7.77
CA ASN A 451 -35.43 5.65 7.45
C ASN A 451 -35.58 5.73 5.93
N ILE A 452 -36.42 4.88 5.38
CA ILE A 452 -36.52 4.64 3.94
C ILE A 452 -37.96 4.89 3.50
N PRO A 453 -38.26 6.05 2.91
CA PRO A 453 -39.56 6.30 2.29
C PRO A 453 -39.86 5.25 1.22
N GLY A 454 -41.08 4.70 1.22
CA GLY A 454 -41.53 3.77 0.19
C GLY A 454 -41.99 4.50 -1.07
N LYS A 455 -42.34 3.74 -2.11
CA LYS A 455 -42.87 4.23 -3.40
C LYS A 455 -41.94 5.21 -4.14
N GLN A 456 -40.66 5.24 -3.80
CA GLN A 456 -39.65 5.98 -4.54
C GLN A 456 -39.41 5.32 -5.89
N LYS A 457 -38.74 6.05 -6.79
CA LYS A 457 -38.37 5.57 -8.13
C LYS A 457 -36.92 5.90 -8.38
N TYR A 458 -36.19 4.93 -8.92
CA TYR A 458 -34.85 5.18 -9.44
C TYR A 458 -34.96 5.99 -10.74
N SER A 459 -34.13 7.02 -10.86
CA SER A 459 -33.96 7.87 -12.03
C SER A 459 -32.62 7.54 -12.69
N PRO A 460 -32.53 7.56 -14.04
CA PRO A 460 -31.28 7.25 -14.72
C PRO A 460 -30.15 8.23 -14.36
N ALA A 461 -28.91 7.77 -14.44
CA ALA A 461 -27.74 8.56 -14.10
C ALA A 461 -26.61 8.39 -15.12
N GLU A 462 -25.80 9.42 -15.28
CA GLU A 462 -24.51 9.40 -15.97
C GLU A 462 -23.40 9.41 -14.91
N MET A 463 -22.48 8.44 -14.97
CA MET A 463 -21.40 8.33 -13.99
C MET A 463 -20.09 7.85 -14.63
N THR A 464 -18.97 8.44 -14.24
CA THR A 464 -17.65 7.84 -14.49
C THR A 464 -17.27 6.96 -13.31
N PHE A 465 -16.95 5.69 -13.55
CA PHE A 465 -16.45 4.82 -12.49
C PHE A 465 -15.02 5.20 -12.09
N GLU A 466 -14.86 5.54 -10.82
CA GLU A 466 -13.56 5.75 -10.19
C GLU A 466 -12.79 4.43 -10.02
N GLY A 467 -11.48 4.55 -9.88
CA GLY A 467 -10.58 3.42 -9.66
C GLY A 467 -10.86 2.65 -8.38
N ASP A 468 -10.58 1.35 -8.42
CA ASP A 468 -10.79 0.42 -7.32
C ASP A 468 -9.65 0.53 -6.29
N TRP A 469 -9.97 1.08 -5.12
CA TRP A 469 -9.01 1.20 -4.02
C TRP A 469 -8.60 -0.16 -3.44
N SER A 470 -9.49 -1.15 -3.51
CA SER A 470 -9.22 -2.51 -3.09
C SER A 470 -8.24 -3.24 -4.02
N ALA A 471 -8.17 -2.85 -5.30
CA ALA A 471 -7.14 -3.32 -6.23
C ALA A 471 -5.84 -2.53 -6.07
N ALA A 472 -5.94 -1.20 -5.89
CA ALA A 472 -4.82 -0.28 -5.75
C ALA A 472 -3.89 -0.62 -4.58
N VAL A 473 -4.43 -1.20 -3.50
CA VAL A 473 -3.66 -1.63 -2.33
C VAL A 473 -2.41 -2.44 -2.70
N ASN A 474 -2.49 -3.30 -3.72
CA ASN A 474 -1.37 -4.15 -4.12
C ASN A 474 -0.20 -3.32 -4.69
N PHE A 475 -0.51 -2.30 -5.49
CA PHE A 475 0.49 -1.40 -6.07
C PHE A 475 0.99 -0.38 -5.05
N ILE A 476 0.13 0.11 -4.17
CA ILE A 476 0.52 0.98 -3.04
C ILE A 476 1.53 0.23 -2.16
N VAL A 477 1.22 -1.00 -1.76
CA VAL A 477 2.12 -1.84 -0.94
C VAL A 477 3.41 -2.18 -1.69
N ALA A 478 3.32 -2.55 -2.98
CA ALA A 478 4.50 -2.82 -3.79
C ALA A 478 5.43 -1.60 -3.87
N ALA A 479 4.89 -0.40 -4.10
CA ALA A 479 5.65 0.84 -4.11
C ALA A 479 6.26 1.14 -2.73
N ALA A 480 5.46 1.06 -1.67
CA ALA A 480 5.89 1.34 -0.30
C ALA A 480 7.07 0.46 0.16
N ILE A 481 7.14 -0.79 -0.31
CA ILE A 481 8.21 -1.72 0.05
C ILE A 481 9.38 -1.64 -0.94
N PHE A 482 9.11 -1.73 -2.24
CA PHE A 482 10.10 -2.08 -3.26
C PHE A 482 10.58 -0.89 -4.11
N GLY A 483 9.90 0.26 -4.11
CA GLY A 483 10.30 1.34 -5.02
C GLY A 483 9.39 2.56 -5.02
N SER A 484 8.90 2.97 -6.18
CA SER A 484 7.96 4.07 -6.28
C SER A 484 7.05 3.92 -7.48
N LEU A 485 5.75 4.12 -7.30
CA LEU A 485 4.77 4.05 -8.40
C LEU A 485 3.89 5.28 -8.39
N THR A 486 3.58 5.76 -9.59
CA THR A 486 2.48 6.68 -9.84
C THR A 486 1.21 5.87 -10.08
N ILE A 487 0.19 6.04 -9.26
CA ILE A 487 -1.06 5.28 -9.30
C ILE A 487 -2.18 6.24 -9.71
N THR A 488 -2.75 6.03 -10.90
CA THR A 488 -3.75 6.93 -11.51
C THR A 488 -5.14 6.30 -11.54
N GLY A 489 -6.15 7.14 -11.82
CA GLY A 489 -7.55 6.73 -11.92
C GLY A 489 -8.26 6.67 -10.57
N LEU A 490 -7.59 7.04 -9.48
CA LEU A 490 -8.17 7.08 -8.14
C LEU A 490 -8.82 8.44 -7.87
N ASN A 491 -9.93 8.42 -7.13
CA ASN A 491 -10.57 9.63 -6.62
C ASN A 491 -10.25 9.79 -5.14
N LEU A 492 -9.60 10.90 -4.78
CA LEU A 492 -9.22 11.18 -3.40
C LEU A 492 -10.40 11.64 -2.54
N ASN A 493 -11.52 12.05 -3.12
CA ASN A 493 -12.75 12.38 -2.38
C ASN A 493 -13.72 11.20 -2.30
N THR A 494 -13.27 9.99 -2.64
CA THR A 494 -14.10 8.79 -2.55
C THR A 494 -14.53 8.48 -1.12
N ILE A 495 -15.65 7.76 -1.02
CA ILE A 495 -16.12 7.10 0.20
C ILE A 495 -15.81 5.59 0.21
N GLN A 496 -15.09 5.08 -0.79
CA GLN A 496 -14.63 3.69 -0.78
C GLN A 496 -13.82 3.40 0.49
N ALA A 497 -14.24 2.37 1.23
CA ALA A 497 -13.66 1.98 2.52
C ALA A 497 -12.14 1.79 2.47
N ASP A 498 -11.65 1.32 1.33
CA ASP A 498 -10.27 0.88 1.16
C ASP A 498 -9.29 2.03 0.93
N LYS A 499 -9.78 3.27 0.77
CA LYS A 499 -8.95 4.49 0.86
C LYS A 499 -8.19 4.58 2.20
N LYS A 500 -8.68 3.91 3.26
CA LYS A 500 -8.02 3.76 4.58
C LYS A 500 -6.57 3.26 4.48
N ILE A 501 -6.19 2.61 3.38
CA ILE A 501 -4.80 2.23 3.11
C ILE A 501 -3.83 3.41 3.23
N LEU A 502 -4.25 4.64 2.87
CA LEU A 502 -3.39 5.82 2.91
C LEU A 502 -2.92 6.16 4.32
N ASP A 503 -3.80 6.00 5.30
CA ASP A 503 -3.47 6.25 6.71
C ASP A 503 -2.42 5.21 7.14
N VAL A 504 -2.67 3.94 6.84
CA VAL A 504 -1.77 2.83 7.21
C VAL A 504 -0.38 3.01 6.60
N VAL A 505 -0.25 3.29 5.30
CA VAL A 505 1.08 3.37 4.67
C VAL A 505 1.85 4.62 5.08
N ARG A 506 1.16 5.75 5.36
CA ARG A 506 1.78 6.96 5.89
C ARG A 506 2.28 6.74 7.32
N ASP A 507 1.47 6.12 8.16
CA ASP A 507 1.82 5.80 9.55
C ASP A 507 2.96 4.78 9.62
N CYS A 508 2.94 3.79 8.73
CA CYS A 508 4.00 2.82 8.54
C CYS A 508 5.31 3.47 8.06
N GLY A 509 5.26 4.64 7.40
CA GLY A 509 6.44 5.44 7.07
C GLY A 509 6.76 5.58 5.58
N ALA A 510 5.87 5.14 4.69
CA ALA A 510 5.97 5.39 3.25
C ALA A 510 5.68 6.86 2.91
N SER A 511 6.24 7.35 1.80
CA SER A 511 5.87 8.66 1.25
C SER A 511 4.64 8.50 0.36
N VAL A 512 3.65 9.37 0.55
CA VAL A 512 2.44 9.42 -0.28
C VAL A 512 2.18 10.87 -0.64
N GLU A 513 2.29 11.18 -1.92
CA GLU A 513 2.04 12.50 -2.49
C GLU A 513 0.83 12.42 -3.41
N GLU A 514 -0.06 13.40 -3.33
CA GLU A 514 -1.21 13.51 -4.22
C GLU A 514 -0.78 14.10 -5.55
N LEU A 515 -1.28 13.54 -6.66
CA LEU A 515 -1.00 14.13 -7.96
C LEU A 515 -1.69 15.49 -8.10
N PRO A 516 -1.10 16.46 -8.84
CA PRO A 516 -1.66 17.81 -8.95
C PRO A 516 -3.09 17.89 -9.51
N ASP A 517 -3.52 16.88 -10.28
CA ASP A 517 -4.86 16.80 -10.85
C ASP A 517 -5.90 16.16 -9.91
N GLY A 518 -5.47 15.69 -8.74
CA GLY A 518 -6.31 14.99 -7.75
C GLY A 518 -6.78 13.60 -8.19
N LYS A 519 -6.25 13.04 -9.30
CA LYS A 519 -6.69 11.77 -9.90
C LYS A 519 -5.74 10.60 -9.66
N GLY A 520 -4.91 10.70 -8.63
CA GLY A 520 -3.95 9.68 -8.30
C GLY A 520 -2.95 10.06 -7.22
N LEU A 521 -1.96 9.20 -7.04
CA LEU A 521 -0.95 9.28 -6.01
C LEU A 521 0.43 8.93 -6.56
N LEU A 522 1.47 9.58 -6.07
CA LEU A 522 2.83 9.07 -6.09
C LEU A 522 3.10 8.41 -4.74
N VAL A 523 3.31 7.09 -4.75
CA VAL A 523 3.74 6.35 -3.56
C VAL A 523 5.21 6.03 -3.72
N SER A 524 6.01 6.31 -2.69
CA SER A 524 7.43 6.00 -2.66
C SER A 524 7.80 5.29 -1.37
N ARG A 525 8.75 4.37 -1.49
CA ARG A 525 9.32 3.62 -0.39
C ARG A 525 9.81 4.54 0.73
N GLY A 526 9.57 4.11 1.96
CA GLY A 526 10.13 4.72 3.16
C GLY A 526 10.67 3.68 4.14
N SER A 527 11.03 4.15 5.34
CA SER A 527 11.49 3.29 6.43
C SER A 527 10.29 2.70 7.17
N LEU A 528 9.80 1.57 6.66
CA LEU A 528 8.58 0.92 7.13
C LEU A 528 8.68 0.37 8.56
N ARG A 529 7.68 0.64 9.39
CA ARG A 529 7.54 0.19 10.78
C ARG A 529 6.21 -0.51 11.01
N ALA A 530 6.18 -1.36 12.02
CA ALA A 530 4.96 -2.00 12.46
C ALA A 530 3.83 -1.00 12.73
N PHE A 531 2.60 -1.46 12.48
CA PHE A 531 1.39 -0.67 12.58
C PHE A 531 0.25 -1.49 13.19
N ASP A 532 -0.78 -0.79 13.67
CA ASP A 532 -2.02 -1.39 14.12
C ASP A 532 -3.12 -1.13 13.08
N PHE A 533 -3.93 -2.14 12.77
CA PHE A 533 -5.00 -2.03 11.78
C PHE A 533 -6.29 -2.73 12.23
N ASP A 534 -7.36 -1.94 12.37
CA ASP A 534 -8.70 -2.46 12.54
C ASP A 534 -9.36 -2.74 11.17
N ALA A 535 -9.59 -4.04 10.91
CA ALA A 535 -10.18 -4.57 9.69
C ALA A 535 -11.72 -4.53 9.66
N THR A 536 -12.37 -4.03 10.71
CA THR A 536 -13.84 -4.01 10.84
C THR A 536 -14.52 -3.41 9.61
N ASP A 537 -14.01 -2.26 9.14
CA ASP A 537 -14.61 -1.51 8.04
C ASP A 537 -13.92 -1.65 6.68
N SER A 538 -12.65 -2.07 6.66
CA SER A 538 -11.87 -2.26 5.42
C SER A 538 -11.19 -3.65 5.40
N PRO A 539 -11.95 -4.75 5.54
CA PRO A 539 -11.37 -6.09 5.67
C PRO A 539 -10.64 -6.56 4.41
N ASP A 540 -10.98 -5.99 3.27
CA ASP A 540 -10.41 -6.37 1.97
C ASP A 540 -8.95 -5.91 1.81
N LEU A 541 -8.46 -5.02 2.68
CA LEU A 541 -7.05 -4.60 2.73
C LEU A 541 -6.12 -5.61 3.40
N VAL A 542 -6.65 -6.51 4.24
CA VAL A 542 -5.84 -7.37 5.12
C VAL A 542 -4.79 -8.19 4.36
N PRO A 543 -5.08 -8.89 3.23
CA PRO A 543 -4.05 -9.68 2.54
C PRO A 543 -2.82 -8.85 2.10
N ALA A 544 -3.04 -7.68 1.51
CA ALA A 544 -1.94 -6.81 1.08
C ALA A 544 -1.23 -6.15 2.27
N LEU A 545 -1.97 -5.76 3.31
CA LEU A 545 -1.38 -5.23 4.54
C LEU A 545 -0.57 -6.27 5.31
N SER A 546 -0.92 -7.55 5.25
CA SER A 546 -0.09 -8.63 5.81
C SER A 546 1.29 -8.70 5.14
N VAL A 547 1.36 -8.41 3.83
CA VAL A 547 2.63 -8.30 3.10
C VAL A 547 3.39 -7.03 3.51
N LEU A 548 2.69 -5.90 3.65
CA LEU A 548 3.30 -4.67 4.20
C LEU A 548 3.92 -4.95 5.58
N ALA A 549 3.18 -5.59 6.48
CA ALA A 549 3.64 -5.97 7.81
C ALA A 549 4.89 -6.87 7.76
N ALA A 550 4.96 -7.84 6.84
CA ALA A 550 6.13 -8.71 6.67
C ALA A 550 7.43 -7.96 6.33
N PHE A 551 7.32 -6.79 5.71
CA PHE A 551 8.42 -5.88 5.34
C PHE A 551 8.48 -4.61 6.20
N SER A 552 7.76 -4.58 7.31
CA SER A 552 7.75 -3.48 8.28
C SER A 552 8.51 -3.88 9.53
N GLU A 553 9.38 -3.01 10.04
CA GLU A 553 10.20 -3.36 11.21
C GLU A 553 9.34 -3.43 12.48
N GLY A 554 9.28 -4.61 13.12
CA GLY A 554 8.53 -4.84 14.38
C GLY A 554 7.29 -5.73 14.19
N THR A 555 6.42 -5.80 15.22
CA THR A 555 5.18 -6.59 15.20
C THR A 555 3.96 -5.72 14.92
N SER A 556 3.30 -5.97 13.79
CA SER A 556 2.04 -5.30 13.43
C SER A 556 0.85 -6.10 13.95
N HIS A 557 -0.19 -5.42 14.45
CA HIS A 557 -1.38 -6.04 15.01
C HIS A 557 -2.60 -5.72 14.16
N PHE A 558 -3.43 -6.74 13.95
CA PHE A 558 -4.67 -6.65 13.20
C PHE A 558 -5.81 -7.08 14.12
N THR A 559 -6.90 -6.31 14.15
CA THR A 559 -8.14 -6.66 14.86
C THR A 559 -9.31 -6.73 13.89
N GLY A 560 -10.41 -7.39 14.30
CA GLY A 560 -11.59 -7.52 13.45
C GLY A 560 -11.41 -8.52 12.30
N VAL A 561 -10.45 -9.44 12.38
CA VAL A 561 -10.11 -10.35 11.27
C VAL A 561 -11.04 -11.57 11.15
N ALA A 562 -11.83 -11.92 12.17
CA ALA A 562 -12.69 -13.11 12.16
C ALA A 562 -13.74 -13.08 11.05
N ARG A 563 -14.19 -11.90 10.63
CA ARG A 563 -15.13 -11.70 9.51
C ARG A 563 -14.59 -12.13 8.15
N LEU A 564 -13.27 -12.24 8.02
CA LEU A 564 -12.64 -12.67 6.77
C LEU A 564 -12.68 -14.18 6.58
N ARG A 565 -13.04 -14.96 7.61
CA ARG A 565 -13.05 -16.43 7.59
C ARG A 565 -14.04 -17.02 6.56
N ASN A 566 -15.12 -16.29 6.29
CA ASN A 566 -16.22 -16.73 5.42
C ASN A 566 -16.25 -15.95 4.07
N LYS A 567 -15.10 -15.46 3.61
CA LYS A 567 -14.97 -14.77 2.31
C LYS A 567 -14.76 -15.80 1.20
N GLU A 568 -13.97 -15.51 0.16
CA GLU A 568 -13.56 -16.51 -0.83
C GLU A 568 -12.78 -17.67 -0.20
N SER A 569 -12.04 -17.37 0.86
CA SER A 569 -11.24 -18.30 1.64
C SER A 569 -11.28 -17.87 3.11
N ASN A 570 -10.68 -18.68 3.99
CA ASN A 570 -10.33 -18.22 5.33
C ASN A 570 -9.05 -17.37 5.28
N ARG A 571 -9.17 -16.14 4.78
CA ARG A 571 -8.02 -15.28 4.44
C ARG A 571 -6.99 -15.11 5.58
N PRO A 572 -7.37 -14.91 6.86
CA PRO A 572 -6.37 -14.77 7.92
C PRO A 572 -5.48 -16.02 8.04
N VAL A 573 -6.08 -17.21 8.02
CA VAL A 573 -5.35 -18.48 8.10
C VAL A 573 -4.48 -18.69 6.87
N VAL A 574 -5.02 -18.43 5.67
CA VAL A 574 -4.27 -18.56 4.41
C VAL A 574 -3.04 -17.62 4.40
N MET A 575 -3.21 -16.37 4.86
CA MET A 575 -2.11 -15.42 4.95
C MET A 575 -1.10 -15.81 6.03
N GLU A 576 -1.54 -16.33 7.18
CA GLU A 576 -0.64 -16.87 8.22
C GLU A 576 0.23 -18.00 7.66
N GLU A 577 -0.39 -19.02 7.04
CA GLU A 577 0.30 -20.17 6.49
C GLU A 577 1.31 -19.75 5.40
N GLY A 578 0.88 -18.90 4.46
CA GLY A 578 1.73 -18.38 3.39
C GLY A 578 2.93 -17.61 3.92
N LEU A 579 2.71 -16.68 4.86
CA LEU A 579 3.78 -15.88 5.45
C LEU A 579 4.76 -16.73 6.28
N ARG A 580 4.26 -17.70 7.06
CA ARG A 580 5.11 -18.62 7.81
C ARG A 580 5.97 -19.49 6.89
N ALA A 581 5.40 -19.97 5.78
CA ALA A 581 6.15 -20.71 4.76
C ALA A 581 7.23 -19.83 4.10
N MET A 582 6.97 -18.52 3.93
CA MET A 582 7.96 -17.53 3.49
C MET A 582 9.02 -17.18 4.56
N GLY A 583 8.89 -17.69 5.79
CA GLY A 583 9.81 -17.42 6.90
C GLY A 583 9.50 -16.15 7.70
N VAL A 584 8.25 -15.68 7.66
CA VAL A 584 7.76 -14.55 8.45
C VAL A 584 6.93 -15.08 9.62
N PRO A 585 7.27 -14.74 10.88
CA PRO A 585 6.41 -15.06 12.01
C PRO A 585 5.04 -14.38 11.87
N ALA A 586 3.99 -15.18 11.82
CA ALA A 586 2.60 -14.74 11.80
C ALA A 586 1.77 -15.67 12.69
N ARG A 587 0.74 -15.12 13.33
CA ARG A 587 -0.20 -15.85 14.18
C ARG A 587 -1.59 -15.24 14.08
N VAL A 588 -2.60 -16.06 13.81
CA VAL A 588 -4.01 -15.70 13.99
C VAL A 588 -4.52 -16.26 15.30
N ASP A 589 -5.19 -15.44 16.10
CA ASP A 589 -5.84 -15.86 17.34
C ASP A 589 -7.20 -15.18 17.47
N GLY A 590 -8.28 -15.97 17.34
CA GLY A 590 -9.63 -15.44 17.37
C GLY A 590 -9.88 -14.34 16.34
N ASP A 591 -10.19 -13.14 16.82
CA ASP A 591 -10.45 -11.95 16.01
C ASP A 591 -9.21 -11.07 15.79
N THR A 592 -8.03 -11.59 16.12
CA THR A 592 -6.76 -10.88 16.02
C THR A 592 -5.75 -11.62 15.14
N MET A 593 -4.81 -10.89 14.58
CA MET A 593 -3.67 -11.44 13.84
C MET A 593 -2.43 -10.59 14.09
N GLU A 594 -1.28 -11.24 14.31
CA GLU A 594 0.01 -10.59 14.55
C GLU A 594 1.02 -11.02 13.49
N ILE A 595 1.81 -10.08 12.97
CA ILE A 595 2.85 -10.34 11.98
C ILE A 595 4.13 -9.61 12.38
N THR A 596 5.22 -10.34 12.61
CA THR A 596 6.53 -9.76 12.95
C THR A 596 7.40 -9.62 11.71
N GLY A 597 7.56 -8.38 11.25
CA GLY A 597 8.30 -8.06 10.04
C GLY A 597 9.73 -7.62 10.27
N ILE A 598 10.48 -7.65 9.16
CA ILE A 598 11.84 -7.13 9.04
C ILE A 598 11.87 -6.28 7.78
N SER A 599 12.36 -5.04 7.89
CA SER A 599 12.43 -4.12 6.76
C SER A 599 13.22 -4.69 5.58
N LEU A 600 12.84 -4.35 4.35
CA LEU A 600 13.52 -4.85 3.15
C LEU A 600 15.02 -4.54 3.18
N THR A 601 15.43 -3.34 3.60
CA THR A 601 16.86 -2.97 3.72
C THR A 601 17.60 -3.87 4.71
N ARG A 602 16.98 -4.17 5.86
CA ARG A 602 17.57 -5.05 6.86
C ARG A 602 17.66 -6.49 6.36
N ARG A 603 16.61 -7.01 5.72
CA ARG A 603 16.65 -8.34 5.06
C ARG A 603 17.76 -8.42 4.02
N ILE A 604 17.95 -7.35 3.26
CA ILE A 604 18.98 -7.24 2.23
C ILE A 604 20.38 -7.40 2.82
N VAL A 605 20.63 -6.68 3.92
CA VAL A 605 21.93 -6.61 4.61
C VAL A 605 22.23 -7.87 5.40
N GLU A 606 21.22 -8.48 6.03
CA GLU A 606 21.37 -9.69 6.83
C GLU A 606 21.28 -10.98 6.01
N GLY A 607 20.98 -10.91 4.71
CA GLY A 607 20.77 -12.10 3.87
C GLY A 607 19.52 -12.88 4.24
N LYS A 608 18.49 -12.20 4.77
CA LYS A 608 17.23 -12.79 5.30
C LYS A 608 16.01 -12.40 4.46
N MET A 609 16.18 -12.43 3.14
CA MET A 609 15.06 -12.30 2.20
C MET A 609 14.01 -13.40 2.45
N LEU A 610 12.77 -13.19 2.01
CA LEU A 610 11.72 -14.19 2.17
C LEU A 610 12.07 -15.48 1.42
N LYS A 611 11.56 -16.62 1.90
CA LYS A 611 11.71 -17.89 1.18
C LYS A 611 10.72 -17.94 0.01
N GLY A 612 11.19 -18.38 -1.16
CA GLY A 612 10.29 -18.79 -2.23
C GLY A 612 9.77 -20.22 -2.03
N GLY A 613 9.01 -20.72 -2.99
CA GLY A 613 8.32 -22.02 -2.89
C GLY A 613 6.99 -22.01 -3.62
N THR A 614 6.18 -23.05 -3.37
CA THR A 614 4.81 -23.15 -3.85
C THR A 614 3.86 -22.71 -2.73
N PHE A 615 2.92 -21.82 -3.04
CA PHE A 615 1.95 -21.30 -2.08
C PHE A 615 0.53 -21.46 -2.60
N HIS A 616 -0.38 -21.73 -1.67
CA HIS A 616 -1.78 -21.94 -1.97
C HIS A 616 -2.57 -20.63 -1.87
N THR A 617 -3.33 -20.33 -2.92
CA THR A 617 -4.18 -19.15 -3.01
C THR A 617 -5.61 -19.43 -2.62
N PHE A 618 -6.01 -20.71 -2.59
CA PHE A 618 -7.39 -21.15 -2.34
C PHE A 618 -8.42 -20.45 -3.24
N SER A 619 -8.03 -20.17 -4.49
CA SER A 619 -8.84 -19.42 -5.47
C SER A 619 -9.29 -18.03 -4.98
N ASP A 620 -8.56 -17.42 -4.04
CA ASP A 620 -8.81 -16.08 -3.54
C ASP A 620 -7.91 -15.05 -4.25
N HIS A 621 -8.52 -14.25 -5.12
CA HIS A 621 -7.86 -13.18 -5.87
C HIS A 621 -7.03 -12.22 -5.00
N ARG A 622 -7.49 -11.88 -3.78
CA ARG A 622 -6.77 -10.94 -2.92
C ARG A 622 -5.52 -11.58 -2.34
N VAL A 623 -5.60 -12.86 -1.97
CA VAL A 623 -4.45 -13.65 -1.53
C VAL A 623 -3.45 -13.79 -2.68
N ALA A 624 -3.92 -14.16 -3.88
CA ALA A 624 -3.05 -14.33 -5.05
C ALA A 624 -2.28 -13.05 -5.40
N MET A 625 -2.97 -11.89 -5.45
CA MET A 625 -2.33 -10.60 -5.70
C MET A 625 -1.33 -10.23 -4.60
N ALA A 626 -1.69 -10.43 -3.32
CA ALA A 626 -0.80 -10.13 -2.20
C ALA A 626 0.46 -11.01 -2.22
N LEU A 627 0.32 -12.32 -2.39
CA LEU A 627 1.48 -13.23 -2.48
C LEU A 627 2.35 -12.94 -3.71
N LYS A 628 1.75 -12.47 -4.81
CA LYS A 628 2.53 -11.99 -5.96
C LYS A 628 3.34 -10.74 -5.63
N VAL A 629 2.80 -9.79 -4.86
CA VAL A 629 3.58 -8.65 -4.32
C VAL A 629 4.71 -9.14 -3.40
N ALA A 630 4.42 -10.07 -2.48
CA ALA A 630 5.41 -10.63 -1.57
C ALA A 630 6.59 -11.31 -2.31
N SER A 631 6.30 -11.93 -3.46
CA SER A 631 7.30 -12.62 -4.27
C SER A 631 8.47 -11.74 -4.74
N LEU A 632 8.26 -10.42 -4.84
CA LEU A 632 9.33 -9.46 -5.15
C LEU A 632 10.44 -9.46 -4.08
N GLY A 633 10.13 -9.83 -2.84
CA GLY A 633 11.09 -9.90 -1.75
C GLY A 633 11.57 -11.30 -1.40
N CYS A 634 11.33 -12.30 -2.27
CA CYS A 634 11.78 -13.67 -2.07
C CYS A 634 13.19 -13.92 -2.65
N ALA A 635 13.97 -14.75 -1.96
CA ALA A 635 15.31 -15.20 -2.39
C ALA A 635 15.27 -16.22 -3.54
N SER A 636 14.12 -16.89 -3.71
CA SER A 636 13.90 -17.92 -4.72
C SER A 636 12.52 -17.75 -5.37
N LYS A 637 12.30 -18.44 -6.48
CA LYS A 637 11.05 -18.34 -7.26
C LYS A 637 9.83 -18.71 -6.39
N VAL A 638 8.75 -17.97 -6.61
CA VAL A 638 7.43 -18.22 -6.04
C VAL A 638 6.53 -18.78 -7.13
N ALA A 639 5.88 -19.91 -6.85
CA ALA A 639 4.81 -20.47 -7.65
C ALA A 639 3.50 -20.38 -6.85
N LEU A 640 2.45 -19.88 -7.47
CA LEU A 640 1.11 -19.88 -6.92
C LEU A 640 0.32 -21.00 -7.59
N ASP A 641 -0.46 -21.75 -6.82
CA ASP A 641 -1.27 -22.86 -7.33
C ASP A 641 -2.35 -22.44 -8.32
N SER A 642 -2.88 -21.22 -8.18
CA SER A 642 -3.87 -20.62 -9.08
C SER A 642 -3.72 -19.10 -9.13
N THR A 643 -3.65 -18.55 -10.34
CA THR A 643 -3.73 -17.11 -10.58
C THR A 643 -4.98 -16.69 -11.33
N ASP A 644 -5.74 -17.64 -11.88
CA ASP A 644 -6.95 -17.37 -12.67
C ASP A 644 -8.06 -16.74 -11.83
N CYS A 645 -8.01 -16.94 -10.50
CA CYS A 645 -8.92 -16.27 -9.58
C CYS A 645 -8.79 -14.74 -9.64
N ILE A 646 -7.63 -14.19 -10.03
CA ILE A 646 -7.38 -12.74 -10.12
C ILE A 646 -8.36 -12.07 -11.09
N ASP A 647 -8.73 -12.72 -12.20
CA ASP A 647 -9.68 -12.23 -13.19
C ASP A 647 -11.05 -11.88 -12.61
N LYS A 648 -11.39 -12.46 -11.45
CA LYS A 648 -12.62 -12.12 -10.72
C LYS A 648 -12.73 -10.63 -10.42
N SER A 649 -11.59 -9.97 -10.22
CA SER A 649 -11.50 -8.55 -9.85
C SER A 649 -10.62 -7.73 -10.78
N PHE A 650 -9.51 -8.27 -11.28
CA PHE A 650 -8.53 -7.51 -12.04
C PHE A 650 -7.79 -8.36 -13.08
N PRO A 651 -8.43 -8.74 -14.20
CA PRO A 651 -7.81 -9.59 -15.23
C PRO A 651 -6.44 -9.09 -15.75
N GLY A 652 -6.27 -7.77 -15.85
CA GLY A 652 -5.02 -7.16 -16.30
C GLY A 652 -3.90 -7.10 -15.26
N PHE A 653 -4.12 -7.58 -14.03
CA PHE A 653 -3.19 -7.38 -12.90
C PHE A 653 -1.80 -7.93 -13.19
N LEU A 654 -1.67 -9.19 -13.63
CA LEU A 654 -0.35 -9.81 -13.80
C LEU A 654 0.48 -9.07 -14.84
N LYS A 655 -0.12 -8.73 -15.98
CA LYS A 655 0.53 -7.96 -17.05
C LYS A 655 0.97 -6.57 -16.55
N LEU A 656 0.10 -5.89 -15.80
CA LEU A 656 0.42 -4.58 -15.23
C LEU A 656 1.52 -4.69 -14.17
N PHE A 657 1.48 -5.73 -13.34
CA PHE A 657 2.46 -5.99 -12.29
C PHE A 657 3.84 -6.36 -12.87
N GLU A 658 3.89 -7.07 -14.00
CA GLU A 658 5.15 -7.33 -14.70
C GLU A 658 5.73 -6.05 -15.32
N SER A 659 4.88 -5.14 -15.81
CA SER A 659 5.33 -3.89 -16.44
C SER A 659 6.05 -2.91 -15.52
N ILE A 660 5.90 -3.06 -14.20
CA ILE A 660 6.52 -2.18 -13.20
C ILE A 660 7.84 -2.71 -12.65
N HIS A 661 8.24 -3.94 -13.01
CA HIS A 661 9.48 -4.56 -12.55
C HIS A 661 10.67 -4.03 -13.35
N GLN A 662 11.73 -3.58 -12.68
CA GLN A 662 13.00 -3.17 -13.30
C GLN A 662 14.05 -4.28 -13.33
#